data_AF-A0A661IPH6-F1
#
_entry.id   AF-A0A661IPH6-F1
#
_cell.length_a   1.000
_cell.length_b   1.000
_cell.length_c   1.000
_cell.angle_alpha   90.00
_cell.angle_beta   90.00
_cell.angle_gamma   90.00
#
_symmetry.space_group_name_H-M   'P 1'
#
loop_
_entity.id
_entity.type
_entity.pdbx_description
1 polymer ?
#
loop_
_entity_poly.entity_id
_entity_poly.type
_entity_poly.pdbx_seq_one_letter_code
_entity_poly.pdbx_strand_id
1 'polypeptide(L)'
;VEITREGFGRFFPEVELSFIFAGSEGGNRFLPRIEGIIAEGGIRGICYTLKRGIDGKGWAFRSFLEIARLLDADLILMPSNLLRRKKKGLQPEWIYSLYRPLQLGYEFVLPVFNRPPEGRRLTDHFISPLIISLYGYRLKEPIGGIYGIGKGALKHFLGEEELFSETDVGGYGIDIFLTLKAIVEGLSICQANLGTKFQLPPAGSFAVRLRQILNTMIYLIGRTSAWWIRWGRVMRAEPPFFGNLLQEPLPSYITLDLPFEIKRFKMDLERYKEYLYKRLFPPSLYERLLDLSLKNGKTFYFSPADWAECVYILILAYFFQKEIPKQDILESLLILYRARLATFFKEVRELDDEIRRLEAERLREVQIAEFAKRRNPFEKHWREGKLIYKAPVERVLLEFLPDVPLNLPREVQDQRGNRVRVSEIYEEVIAHIDEKAEEFLPPYQPVTFLEKTLTEVNEALKERLGGDIYSVGGVRALVERIFDELPDARKEGFFLDRWRIERFLEGNVPYNLLELIGQRDLEGALKRNDPADLLIMSFFTEGTDFHERFWDWFRNARADWFTPSPKGFLIRERKNFPQWVQSRGEPSEAELLCGKILITPYPRAAEIEFPYLLYLSLIAKLNVELEIFSEDWRKFSQEGRFAEKVMNSLRQRWSKDPLSAHEVFEAYVNECSVRRIGASPLLQEVLGKLLELYYVVYRRDGTLLTLGFPSWAIYRTWGRKGVPSKGFLSGKTKVEQRWFVREIISKVTEVMGIGDRYYLYEKIREIRGKGKAAQNLAIELGLFPPISVDRENLPVLFSPPPTPEDVKGLTQRIGALLESLPHQPTVEDFITRLPQSLRPAEEQIEEVRLYAERLRGLEITHVNSTRLGGGVAEILHWLVP
;
A
#
# COMPACT_ATOMS: atom_id res chain seq x y z
N VAL A 1 -48.04 29.78 19.84
CA VAL A 1 -48.30 29.84 21.30
C VAL A 1 -49.74 29.49 21.61
N GLU A 2 -50.72 30.27 21.14
CA GLU A 2 -52.15 30.01 21.39
C GLU A 2 -52.58 28.58 21.03
N ILE A 3 -52.25 28.10 19.84
CA ILE A 3 -52.57 26.73 19.40
C ILE A 3 -51.96 25.66 20.33
N THR A 4 -50.75 25.90 20.83
CA THR A 4 -50.08 25.00 21.77
C THR A 4 -50.78 25.04 23.14
N ARG A 5 -51.15 26.23 23.63
CA ARG A 5 -51.93 26.39 24.87
C ARG A 5 -53.29 25.72 24.77
N GLU A 6 -53.98 25.87 23.63
CA GLU A 6 -55.24 25.18 23.33
C GLU A 6 -55.05 23.65 23.39
N GLY A 7 -53.98 23.13 22.79
CA GLY A 7 -53.64 21.70 22.86
C GLY A 7 -53.41 21.19 24.28
N PHE A 8 -52.57 21.86 25.07
CA PHE A 8 -52.36 21.48 26.46
C PHE A 8 -53.63 21.63 27.29
N GLY A 9 -54.36 22.75 27.19
CA GLY A 9 -55.61 22.95 27.93
C GLY A 9 -56.70 21.92 27.57
N ARG A 10 -56.74 21.44 26.32
CA ARG A 10 -57.70 20.44 25.86
C ARG A 10 -57.34 19.01 26.27
N PHE A 11 -56.07 18.64 26.18
CA PHE A 11 -55.64 17.24 26.31
C PHE A 11 -54.91 16.92 27.61
N PHE A 12 -54.33 17.93 28.27
CA PHE A 12 -53.50 17.82 29.48
C PHE A 12 -53.71 19.03 30.41
N PRO A 13 -54.94 19.32 30.87
CA PRO A 13 -55.24 20.49 31.68
C PRO A 13 -54.47 20.52 33.02
N GLU A 14 -53.99 19.37 33.49
CA GLU A 14 -53.21 19.20 34.71
C GLU A 14 -51.73 19.59 34.57
N VAL A 15 -51.24 19.79 33.33
CA VAL A 15 -49.83 20.03 33.06
C VAL A 15 -49.52 21.52 33.09
N GLU A 16 -48.54 21.91 33.90
CA GLU A 16 -47.99 23.26 33.88
C GLU A 16 -47.13 23.46 32.63
N LEU A 17 -47.37 24.57 31.92
CA LEU A 17 -46.70 24.89 30.66
C LEU A 17 -45.91 26.19 30.77
N SER A 18 -44.68 26.17 30.25
CA SER A 18 -43.85 27.36 30.05
C SER A 18 -43.31 27.38 28.61
N PHE A 19 -43.17 28.57 28.03
CA PHE A 19 -42.66 28.76 26.66
C PHE A 19 -41.25 29.35 26.68
N ILE A 20 -40.37 28.82 25.82
CA ILE A 20 -38.99 29.31 25.67
C ILE A 20 -38.80 29.73 24.22
N PHE A 21 -38.31 30.95 24.01
CA PHE A 21 -38.01 31.47 22.68
C PHE A 21 -36.56 31.95 22.60
N ALA A 22 -35.81 31.41 21.65
CA ALA A 22 -34.47 31.90 21.31
C ALA A 22 -34.46 32.52 19.91
N GLY A 23 -33.90 33.73 19.81
CA GLY A 23 -33.55 34.38 18.54
C GLY A 23 -32.04 34.38 18.29
N SER A 24 -31.62 34.70 17.07
CA SER A 24 -30.23 35.08 16.81
C SER A 24 -29.94 36.49 17.33
N GLU A 25 -28.66 36.89 17.38
CA GLU A 25 -28.24 38.23 17.81
C GLU A 25 -28.95 39.36 17.03
N GLY A 26 -29.14 39.20 15.72
CA GLY A 26 -29.90 40.15 14.89
C GLY A 26 -31.40 40.26 15.24
N GLY A 27 -31.89 39.35 16.08
CA GLY A 27 -33.23 39.35 16.66
C GLY A 27 -33.40 40.29 17.85
N ASN A 28 -32.32 40.87 18.39
CA ASN A 28 -32.36 41.76 19.58
C ASN A 28 -33.36 42.91 19.42
N ARG A 29 -33.45 43.48 18.21
CA ARG A 29 -34.40 44.55 17.88
C ARG A 29 -35.88 44.15 18.00
N PHE A 30 -36.19 42.86 18.00
CA PHE A 30 -37.56 42.34 18.12
C PHE A 30 -37.88 41.82 19.52
N LEU A 31 -36.87 41.68 20.40
CA LEU A 31 -37.03 41.08 21.72
C LEU A 31 -38.05 41.82 22.60
N PRO A 32 -38.02 43.18 22.74
CA PRO A 32 -39.00 43.89 23.57
C PRO A 32 -40.45 43.71 23.09
N ARG A 33 -40.64 43.59 21.77
CA ARG A 33 -41.97 43.36 21.18
C ARG A 33 -42.48 41.96 21.49
N ILE A 34 -41.62 40.95 21.46
CA ILE A 34 -42.00 39.56 21.78
C ILE A 34 -42.31 39.44 23.28
N GLU A 35 -41.49 40.05 24.15
CA GLU A 35 -41.72 40.11 25.58
C GLU A 35 -43.07 40.79 25.92
N GLY A 36 -43.38 41.90 25.24
CA GLY A 36 -44.69 42.56 25.35
C GLY A 36 -45.86 41.63 25.01
N ILE A 37 -45.77 40.89 23.89
CA ILE A 37 -46.82 39.92 23.48
C ILE A 37 -46.98 38.80 24.52
N ILE A 38 -45.89 38.33 25.13
CA ILE A 38 -45.93 37.28 26.16
C ILE A 38 -46.60 37.80 27.43
N ALA A 39 -46.23 39.01 27.87
CA ALA A 39 -46.81 39.65 29.04
C ALA A 39 -48.32 39.92 28.85
N GLU A 40 -48.71 40.55 27.74
CA GLU A 40 -50.11 40.83 27.39
C GLU A 40 -50.95 39.55 27.30
N GLY A 41 -50.38 38.47 26.75
CA GLY A 41 -51.06 37.18 26.60
C GLY A 41 -51.13 36.34 27.89
N GLY A 42 -50.55 36.81 29.01
CA GLY A 42 -50.43 36.04 30.24
C GLY A 42 -49.69 34.70 30.04
N ILE A 43 -48.68 34.69 29.16
CA ILE A 43 -47.92 33.49 28.80
C ILE A 43 -46.75 33.35 29.78
N ARG A 44 -46.69 32.25 30.53
CA ARG A 44 -45.49 31.90 31.32
C ARG A 44 -44.36 31.54 30.34
N GLY A 45 -43.25 32.26 30.36
CA GLY A 45 -42.14 31.98 29.45
C GLY A 45 -40.98 32.95 29.53
N ILE A 46 -39.92 32.62 28.80
CA ILE A 46 -38.69 33.39 28.68
C ILE A 46 -38.33 33.62 27.21
N CYS A 47 -37.77 34.78 26.92
CA CYS A 47 -37.25 35.15 25.62
C CYS A 47 -35.81 35.63 25.75
N TYR A 48 -34.95 35.21 24.83
CA TYR A 48 -33.59 35.72 24.75
C TYR A 48 -33.03 35.59 23.33
N THR A 49 -31.90 36.24 23.10
CA THR A 49 -31.11 36.07 21.88
C THR A 49 -29.79 35.40 22.18
N LEU A 50 -29.33 34.56 21.25
CA LEU A 50 -27.99 33.97 21.30
C LEU A 50 -26.93 35.01 20.95
N LYS A 51 -25.77 34.91 21.60
CA LYS A 51 -24.60 35.76 21.33
C LYS A 51 -23.92 35.35 20.03
N ARG A 52 -23.19 36.29 19.41
CA ARG A 52 -22.38 36.03 18.22
C ARG A 52 -21.39 34.88 18.45
N GLY A 53 -21.34 33.92 17.53
CA GLY A 53 -20.44 32.76 17.62
C GLY A 53 -21.02 31.54 18.35
N ILE A 54 -22.14 31.72 19.06
CA ILE A 54 -23.00 30.64 19.60
C ILE A 54 -24.43 30.78 19.08
N ASP A 55 -24.57 31.22 17.84
CA ASP A 55 -25.83 31.39 17.15
C ASP A 55 -26.10 30.24 16.17
N GLY A 56 -27.37 29.83 16.06
CA GLY A 56 -27.75 28.72 15.19
C GLY A 56 -28.87 27.88 15.80
N LYS A 57 -29.47 27.02 14.96
CA LYS A 57 -30.56 26.15 15.39
C LYS A 57 -30.11 25.17 16.47
N GLY A 58 -28.92 24.59 16.34
CA GLY A 58 -28.35 23.66 17.32
C GLY A 58 -28.04 24.30 18.66
N TRP A 59 -27.42 25.49 18.65
CA TRP A 59 -27.19 26.26 19.88
C TRP A 59 -28.49 26.65 20.58
N ALA A 60 -29.53 27.05 19.81
CA ALA A 60 -30.86 27.27 20.38
C ALA A 60 -31.42 26.00 21.02
N PHE A 61 -31.36 24.86 20.33
CA PHE A 61 -31.85 23.59 20.86
C PHE A 61 -31.08 23.16 22.11
N ARG A 62 -29.75 23.35 22.15
CA ARG A 62 -28.94 23.09 23.35
C ARG A 62 -29.42 23.94 24.52
N SER A 63 -29.60 25.24 24.32
CA SER A 63 -30.09 26.11 25.39
C SER A 63 -31.48 25.69 25.90
N PHE A 64 -32.36 25.21 25.02
CA PHE A 64 -33.67 24.68 25.43
C PHE A 64 -33.55 23.39 26.24
N LEU A 65 -32.64 22.49 25.87
CA LEU A 65 -32.34 21.27 26.61
C LEU A 65 -31.80 21.58 28.02
N GLU A 66 -30.88 22.55 28.14
CA GLU A 66 -30.30 22.99 29.42
C GLU A 66 -31.39 23.58 30.32
N ILE A 67 -32.23 24.47 29.79
CA ILE A 67 -33.31 25.09 30.57
C ILE A 67 -34.34 24.04 31.00
N ALA A 68 -34.75 23.14 30.10
CA ALA A 68 -35.67 22.06 30.45
C ALA A 68 -35.08 21.15 31.55
N ARG A 69 -33.77 20.89 31.52
CA ARG A 69 -33.08 20.09 32.52
C ARG A 69 -33.06 20.79 33.88
N LEU A 70 -32.83 22.10 33.92
CA LEU A 70 -32.86 22.91 35.14
C LEU A 70 -34.27 22.96 35.76
N LEU A 71 -35.31 22.95 34.92
CA LEU A 71 -36.72 22.96 35.35
C LEU A 71 -37.27 21.56 35.67
N ASP A 72 -36.47 20.50 35.51
CA ASP A 72 -36.91 19.08 35.57
C ASP A 72 -38.19 18.82 34.75
N ALA A 73 -38.26 19.39 33.56
CA ALA A 73 -39.45 19.39 32.70
C ALA A 73 -39.24 18.57 31.41
N ASP A 74 -40.32 17.97 30.92
CA ASP A 74 -40.36 17.43 29.56
C ASP A 74 -40.29 18.57 28.54
N LEU A 75 -39.68 18.31 27.38
CA LEU A 75 -39.41 19.34 26.37
C LEU A 75 -40.07 18.99 25.04
N ILE A 76 -40.84 19.94 24.49
CA ILE A 76 -41.33 19.88 23.12
C ILE A 76 -40.60 20.94 22.28
N LEU A 77 -39.83 20.48 21.30
CA LEU A 77 -39.08 21.33 20.38
C LEU A 77 -39.90 21.59 19.11
N MET A 78 -40.10 22.87 18.77
CA MET A 78 -40.79 23.28 17.55
C MET A 78 -40.08 24.47 16.89
N PRO A 79 -40.01 24.55 15.54
CA PRO A 79 -39.48 25.72 14.87
C PRO A 79 -40.50 26.86 14.89
N SER A 80 -40.02 28.10 14.97
CA SER A 80 -40.86 29.30 15.10
C SER A 80 -41.62 29.69 13.82
N ASN A 81 -41.30 29.07 12.69
CA ASN A 81 -41.84 29.40 11.37
C ASN A 81 -42.97 28.47 10.90
N LEU A 82 -43.59 27.71 11.82
CA LEU A 82 -44.73 26.87 11.53
C LEU A 82 -45.98 27.70 11.24
N LEU A 83 -46.79 27.24 10.29
CA LEU A 83 -48.03 27.91 9.88
C LEU A 83 -49.24 27.01 10.09
N ARG A 84 -50.40 27.64 10.32
CA ARG A 84 -51.72 27.02 10.26
C ARG A 84 -52.47 27.59 9.06
N ARG A 85 -53.09 26.72 8.26
CA ARG A 85 -53.98 27.06 7.15
C ARG A 85 -55.29 26.29 7.31
N LYS A 86 -56.36 26.98 7.69
CA LYS A 86 -57.66 26.35 8.04
C LYS A 86 -57.45 25.24 9.11
N LYS A 87 -57.85 24.00 8.81
CA LYS A 87 -57.65 22.80 9.64
C LYS A 87 -56.42 21.98 9.23
N LYS A 88 -55.33 22.62 8.76
CA LYS A 88 -54.06 21.97 8.37
C LYS A 88 -52.86 22.76 8.88
N GLY A 89 -51.72 22.10 9.11
CA GLY A 89 -50.54 22.71 9.73
C GLY A 89 -50.54 22.54 11.25
N LEU A 90 -49.91 23.47 11.98
CA LEU A 90 -49.84 23.41 13.45
C LEU A 90 -51.25 23.37 14.07
N GLN A 91 -51.50 22.37 14.91
CA GLN A 91 -52.82 22.07 15.50
C GLN A 91 -52.71 21.65 16.96
N PRO A 92 -53.78 21.84 17.77
CA PRO A 92 -53.83 21.36 19.15
C PRO A 92 -53.50 19.86 19.28
N GLU A 93 -53.96 19.05 18.33
CA GLU A 93 -53.75 17.59 18.28
C GLU A 93 -52.27 17.19 18.16
N TRP A 94 -51.39 18.08 17.66
CA TRP A 94 -49.95 17.82 17.66
C TRP A 94 -49.41 17.66 19.07
N ILE A 95 -49.97 18.41 20.04
CA ILE A 95 -49.57 18.32 21.45
C ILE A 95 -49.95 16.95 22.01
N TYR A 96 -51.16 16.48 21.72
CA TYR A 96 -51.57 15.12 22.09
C TYR A 96 -50.62 14.07 21.49
N SER A 97 -50.33 14.16 20.19
CA SER A 97 -49.46 13.20 19.52
C SER A 97 -48.01 13.21 20.00
N LEU A 98 -47.47 14.36 20.42
CA LEU A 98 -46.08 14.52 20.87
C LEU A 98 -45.91 14.23 22.36
N TYR A 99 -46.84 14.68 23.20
CA TYR A 99 -46.68 14.65 24.65
C TYR A 99 -47.24 13.37 25.27
N ARG A 100 -48.33 12.81 24.73
CA ARG A 100 -48.91 11.57 25.28
C ARG A 100 -47.90 10.40 25.28
N PRO A 101 -47.08 10.18 24.23
CA PRO A 101 -46.05 9.14 24.29
C PRO A 101 -45.04 9.35 25.43
N LEU A 102 -44.68 10.59 25.76
CA LEU A 102 -43.78 10.87 26.88
C LEU A 102 -44.40 10.42 28.21
N GLN A 103 -45.70 10.69 28.42
CA GLN A 103 -46.44 10.18 29.59
C GLN A 103 -46.54 8.65 29.63
N LEU A 104 -46.49 7.99 28.47
CA LEU A 104 -46.48 6.53 28.35
C LEU A 104 -45.08 5.92 28.53
N GLY A 105 -44.07 6.74 28.84
CA GLY A 105 -42.72 6.29 29.13
C GLY A 105 -41.77 6.25 27.94
N TYR A 106 -42.16 6.76 26.77
CA TYR A 106 -41.21 6.97 25.67
C TYR A 106 -40.31 8.16 25.98
N GLU A 107 -39.04 8.04 25.65
CA GLU A 107 -38.01 9.04 25.96
C GLU A 107 -37.80 10.05 24.84
N PHE A 108 -38.03 9.64 23.58
CA PHE A 108 -37.83 10.47 22.40
C PHE A 108 -38.92 10.26 21.35
N VAL A 109 -39.61 11.33 20.98
CA VAL A 109 -40.75 11.31 20.04
C VAL A 109 -40.37 12.06 18.78
N LEU A 110 -40.27 11.32 17.68
CA LEU A 110 -40.00 11.84 16.33
C LEU A 110 -41.30 12.20 15.62
N PRO A 111 -41.31 13.19 14.72
CA PRO A 111 -42.52 13.55 14.00
C PRO A 111 -42.66 12.66 12.76
N VAL A 112 -43.87 12.57 12.22
CA VAL A 112 -44.17 11.95 10.93
C VAL A 112 -45.11 12.88 10.19
N PHE A 113 -44.71 13.29 8.99
CA PHE A 113 -45.49 14.23 8.19
C PHE A 113 -45.91 13.64 6.85
N ASN A 114 -47.06 14.10 6.38
CA ASN A 114 -47.54 13.88 5.03
C ASN A 114 -46.95 14.95 4.14
N ARG A 115 -45.96 14.56 3.32
CA ARG A 115 -45.27 15.44 2.38
C ARG A 115 -45.21 14.79 1.01
N PRO A 116 -45.17 15.60 -0.06
CA PRO A 116 -44.84 15.07 -1.38
C PRO A 116 -43.42 14.45 -1.33
N PRO A 117 -43.14 13.39 -2.09
CA PRO A 117 -41.84 12.70 -2.09
C PRO A 117 -40.62 13.64 -2.20
N GLU A 118 -40.72 14.67 -3.02
CA GLU A 118 -39.69 15.70 -3.26
C GLU A 118 -39.31 16.46 -1.98
N GLY A 119 -40.24 16.55 -1.02
CA GLY A 119 -40.03 17.12 0.31
C GLY A 119 -39.12 16.28 1.20
N ARG A 120 -39.00 14.98 0.92
CA ARG A 120 -38.17 14.01 1.67
C ARG A 120 -36.87 13.65 0.96
N ARG A 121 -36.51 14.34 -0.12
CA ARG A 121 -35.37 14.00 -0.98
C ARG A 121 -34.03 13.73 -0.25
N LEU A 122 -33.71 14.48 0.81
CA LEU A 122 -32.49 14.23 1.61
C LEU A 122 -32.66 13.02 2.54
N THR A 123 -33.82 12.94 3.17
CA THR A 123 -34.21 11.85 4.07
C THR A 123 -34.20 10.51 3.34
N ASP A 124 -34.77 10.44 2.15
CA ASP A 124 -35.00 9.19 1.42
C ASP A 124 -33.77 8.72 0.63
N HIS A 125 -32.92 9.63 0.14
CA HIS A 125 -31.76 9.25 -0.67
C HIS A 125 -30.41 9.20 0.06
N PHE A 126 -30.30 9.76 1.27
CA PHE A 126 -29.03 9.77 2.00
C PHE A 126 -29.19 9.35 3.47
N ILE A 127 -30.07 10.02 4.23
CA ILE A 127 -30.16 9.81 5.68
C ILE A 127 -30.75 8.44 6.04
N SER A 128 -31.95 8.10 5.54
CA SER A 128 -32.61 6.84 5.87
C SER A 128 -31.81 5.62 5.41
N PRO A 129 -31.24 5.59 4.17
CA PRO A 129 -30.38 4.48 3.76
C PRO A 129 -29.21 4.23 4.72
N LEU A 130 -28.54 5.29 5.20
CA LEU A 130 -27.44 5.17 6.17
C LEU A 130 -27.92 4.76 7.57
N ILE A 131 -29.00 5.36 8.09
CA ILE A 131 -29.55 4.99 9.41
C ILE A 131 -29.98 3.52 9.41
N ILE A 132 -30.68 3.07 8.36
CA ILE A 132 -31.16 1.68 8.26
C ILE A 132 -29.98 0.71 8.11
N SER A 133 -29.06 0.99 7.18
CA SER A 133 -27.95 0.06 6.89
C SER A 133 -26.88 0.01 7.98
N LEU A 134 -26.58 1.14 8.63
CA LEU A 134 -25.56 1.19 9.67
C LEU A 134 -26.14 1.01 11.06
N TYR A 135 -27.35 1.48 11.35
CA TYR A 135 -27.89 1.46 12.72
C TYR A 135 -29.09 0.54 12.92
N GLY A 136 -29.70 0.03 11.85
CA GLY A 136 -30.81 -0.93 11.93
C GLY A 136 -32.18 -0.33 12.28
N TYR A 137 -32.33 1.00 12.27
CA TYR A 137 -33.59 1.68 12.62
C TYR A 137 -34.34 2.20 11.39
N ARG A 138 -35.62 1.85 11.28
CA ARG A 138 -36.55 2.40 10.28
C ARG A 138 -37.28 3.61 10.88
N LEU A 139 -36.83 4.82 10.53
CA LEU A 139 -37.43 6.09 10.96
C LEU A 139 -37.96 6.84 9.74
N LYS A 140 -39.19 7.36 9.80
CA LYS A 140 -39.82 8.06 8.66
C LYS A 140 -39.24 9.47 8.44
N GLU A 141 -39.02 10.23 9.51
CA GLU A 141 -38.55 11.63 9.46
C GLU A 141 -37.45 11.89 10.52
N PRO A 142 -36.27 11.24 10.41
CA PRO A 142 -35.16 11.38 11.37
C PRO A 142 -34.61 12.82 11.48
N ILE A 143 -34.96 13.71 10.53
CA ILE A 143 -34.59 15.13 10.53
C ILE A 143 -35.82 16.04 10.45
N GLY A 144 -36.96 15.60 11.01
CA GLY A 144 -38.24 16.29 10.89
C GLY A 144 -38.33 17.65 11.60
N GLY A 145 -37.42 17.93 12.53
CA GLY A 145 -37.26 19.23 13.19
C GLY A 145 -38.31 19.59 14.22
N ILE A 146 -39.12 18.62 14.67
CA ILE A 146 -40.07 18.74 15.77
C ILE A 146 -39.88 17.50 16.65
N TYR A 147 -39.73 17.66 17.95
CA TYR A 147 -39.39 16.53 18.83
C TYR A 147 -40.11 16.66 20.17
N GLY A 148 -40.54 15.54 20.73
CA GLY A 148 -40.85 15.41 22.16
C GLY A 148 -39.69 14.72 22.86
N ILE A 149 -39.26 15.24 24.01
CA ILE A 149 -38.13 14.72 24.77
C ILE A 149 -38.55 14.60 26.23
N GLY A 150 -38.49 13.40 26.77
CA GLY A 150 -38.76 13.17 28.20
C GLY A 150 -37.64 13.73 29.07
N LYS A 151 -37.97 14.24 30.25
CA LYS A 151 -36.99 14.87 31.16
C LYS A 151 -35.81 13.97 31.54
N GLY A 152 -36.05 12.67 31.65
CA GLY A 152 -35.01 11.66 31.92
C GLY A 152 -33.98 11.53 30.79
N ALA A 153 -34.38 11.83 29.55
CA ALA A 153 -33.56 11.71 28.35
C ALA A 153 -32.66 12.94 28.11
N LEU A 154 -32.99 14.11 28.68
CA LEU A 154 -32.29 15.38 28.44
C LEU A 154 -30.78 15.29 28.66
N LYS A 155 -30.35 14.58 29.71
CA LYS A 155 -28.93 14.40 30.05
C LYS A 155 -28.12 13.73 28.92
N HIS A 156 -28.75 12.87 28.12
CA HIS A 156 -28.07 12.16 27.03
C HIS A 156 -27.76 13.10 25.86
N PHE A 157 -28.54 14.17 25.66
CA PHE A 157 -28.33 15.15 24.60
C PHE A 157 -27.42 16.31 24.99
N LEU A 158 -27.19 16.52 26.29
CA LEU A 158 -26.35 17.59 26.82
C LEU A 158 -24.87 17.19 26.99
N GLY A 159 -24.56 15.90 27.00
CA GLY A 159 -23.18 15.42 27.00
C GLY A 159 -22.43 15.84 25.71
N GLU A 160 -21.10 15.90 25.79
CA GLU A 160 -20.20 16.17 24.65
C GLU A 160 -20.34 17.61 24.09
N GLU A 161 -20.05 18.60 24.94
CA GLU A 161 -20.21 20.04 24.61
C GLU A 161 -19.37 20.47 23.41
N GLU A 162 -18.20 19.85 23.25
CA GLU A 162 -17.24 20.18 22.18
C GLU A 162 -17.86 19.97 20.79
N LEU A 163 -18.83 19.07 20.66
CA LEU A 163 -19.52 18.82 19.37
C LEU A 163 -20.26 20.05 18.86
N PHE A 164 -20.85 20.84 19.75
CA PHE A 164 -21.62 22.03 19.34
C PHE A 164 -20.72 23.14 18.81
N SER A 165 -19.48 23.25 19.33
CA SER A 165 -18.50 24.26 18.93
C SER A 165 -17.59 23.82 17.78
N GLU A 166 -17.22 22.54 17.72
CA GLU A 166 -16.23 22.04 16.76
C GLU A 166 -16.84 21.48 15.46
N THR A 167 -18.17 21.32 15.43
CA THR A 167 -18.87 20.72 14.28
C THR A 167 -20.14 21.50 13.92
N ASP A 168 -20.80 21.06 12.85
CA ASP A 168 -22.05 21.65 12.37
C ASP A 168 -23.29 21.29 13.22
N VAL A 169 -23.11 20.59 14.35
CA VAL A 169 -24.18 20.29 15.33
C VAL A 169 -24.79 21.58 15.90
N GLY A 170 -23.98 22.62 16.17
CA GLY A 170 -24.48 23.93 16.61
C GLY A 170 -25.37 24.65 15.59
N GLY A 171 -25.32 24.22 14.32
CA GLY A 171 -26.13 24.72 13.21
C GLY A 171 -27.30 23.80 12.86
N TYR A 172 -27.38 23.41 11.58
CA TYR A 172 -28.43 22.55 11.03
C TYR A 172 -28.17 21.05 11.21
N GLY A 173 -26.99 20.66 11.73
CA GLY A 173 -26.66 19.27 12.06
C GLY A 173 -27.39 18.71 13.28
N ILE A 174 -28.00 19.56 14.11
CA ILE A 174 -28.64 19.16 15.36
C ILE A 174 -29.70 18.06 15.20
N ASP A 175 -30.49 18.10 14.13
CA ASP A 175 -31.59 17.15 13.93
C ASP A 175 -31.08 15.71 13.80
N ILE A 176 -29.98 15.50 13.07
CA ILE A 176 -29.38 14.17 12.92
C ILE A 176 -28.59 13.76 14.16
N PHE A 177 -27.99 14.72 14.87
CA PHE A 177 -27.35 14.47 16.16
C PHE A 177 -28.33 13.90 17.18
N LEU A 178 -29.48 14.56 17.40
CA LEU A 178 -30.49 14.08 18.36
C LEU A 178 -30.96 12.67 18.01
N THR A 179 -31.25 12.41 16.73
CA THR A 179 -31.70 11.09 16.28
C THR A 179 -30.66 9.99 16.49
N LEU A 180 -29.40 10.21 16.07
CA LEU A 180 -28.35 9.21 16.25
C LEU A 180 -27.97 9.02 17.71
N LYS A 181 -27.95 10.11 18.51
CA LYS A 181 -27.70 10.01 19.94
C LYS A 181 -28.78 9.20 20.64
N ALA A 182 -30.06 9.41 20.31
CA ALA A 182 -31.15 8.61 20.86
C ALA A 182 -31.01 7.11 20.53
N ILE A 183 -30.60 6.79 19.30
CA ILE A 183 -30.34 5.41 18.87
C ILE A 183 -29.17 4.78 19.64
N VAL A 184 -28.04 5.48 19.73
CA VAL A 184 -26.79 4.96 20.31
C VAL A 184 -26.91 4.79 21.83
N GLU A 185 -27.60 5.70 22.49
CA GLU A 185 -27.90 5.67 23.93
C GLU A 185 -29.02 4.67 24.28
N GLY A 186 -29.68 4.08 23.27
CA GLY A 186 -30.72 3.07 23.47
C GLY A 186 -32.03 3.63 24.03
N LEU A 187 -32.34 4.89 23.76
CA LEU A 187 -33.56 5.53 24.23
C LEU A 187 -34.80 4.85 23.60
N SER A 188 -35.90 4.83 24.34
CA SER A 188 -37.20 4.41 23.85
C SER A 188 -37.79 5.45 22.88
N ILE A 189 -37.84 5.10 21.58
CA ILE A 189 -38.28 5.99 20.50
C ILE A 189 -39.76 5.74 20.16
N CYS A 190 -40.52 6.80 19.90
CA CYS A 190 -41.86 6.77 19.31
C CYS A 190 -41.95 7.70 18.09
N GLN A 191 -42.85 7.41 17.14
CA GLN A 191 -43.10 8.22 15.95
C GLN A 191 -44.52 8.83 15.98
N ALA A 192 -44.63 10.15 16.11
CA ALA A 192 -45.90 10.87 16.18
C ALA A 192 -46.40 11.28 14.79
N ASN A 193 -47.57 10.82 14.36
CA ASN A 193 -48.26 11.32 13.17
C ASN A 193 -48.81 12.73 13.42
N LEU A 194 -48.18 13.71 12.76
CA LEU A 194 -48.50 15.13 12.85
C LEU A 194 -49.23 15.65 11.60
N GLY A 195 -49.67 14.78 10.70
CA GLY A 195 -50.37 15.20 9.50
C GLY A 195 -49.48 16.07 8.58
N THR A 196 -50.01 17.19 8.11
CA THR A 196 -49.33 18.06 7.14
C THR A 196 -48.52 19.16 7.80
N LYS A 197 -47.22 19.28 7.45
CA LYS A 197 -46.36 20.39 7.93
C LYS A 197 -46.34 21.56 6.94
N PHE A 198 -46.85 22.71 7.38
CA PHE A 198 -46.65 24.00 6.73
C PHE A 198 -45.65 24.84 7.49
N GLN A 199 -44.65 25.37 6.79
CA GLN A 199 -43.63 26.24 7.36
C GLN A 199 -43.17 27.28 6.32
N LEU A 200 -42.80 28.48 6.79
CA LEU A 200 -42.07 29.42 5.94
C LEU A 200 -40.68 28.85 5.59
N PRO A 201 -40.06 29.26 4.48
CA PRO A 201 -38.68 28.89 4.20
C PRO A 201 -37.77 29.23 5.38
N PRO A 202 -37.00 28.28 5.92
CA PRO A 202 -36.05 28.58 6.99
C PRO A 202 -34.93 29.48 6.46
N ALA A 203 -34.27 30.22 7.37
CA ALA A 203 -33.21 31.15 7.01
C ALA A 203 -31.98 30.44 6.38
N GLY A 204 -31.33 31.09 5.41
CA GLY A 204 -30.14 30.56 4.73
C GLY A 204 -30.42 29.62 3.55
N SER A 205 -29.43 29.47 2.67
CA SER A 205 -29.58 28.68 1.44
C SER A 205 -29.69 27.18 1.74
N PHE A 206 -30.44 26.43 0.91
CA PHE A 206 -30.53 24.97 1.04
C PHE A 206 -29.15 24.29 0.97
N ALA A 207 -28.24 24.82 0.15
CA ALA A 207 -26.89 24.29 0.00
C ALA A 207 -26.07 24.37 1.30
N VAL A 208 -26.14 25.49 2.03
CA VAL A 208 -25.46 25.64 3.34
C VAL A 208 -26.00 24.63 4.34
N ARG A 209 -27.33 24.50 4.43
CA ARG A 209 -27.98 23.55 5.34
C ARG A 209 -27.61 22.11 5.02
N LEU A 210 -27.65 21.76 3.73
CA LEU A 210 -27.28 20.44 3.25
C LEU A 210 -25.84 20.09 3.65
N ARG A 211 -24.88 20.99 3.40
CA ARG A 211 -23.48 20.80 3.78
C ARG A 211 -23.31 20.48 5.27
N GLN A 212 -23.96 21.27 6.13
CA GLN A 212 -23.91 21.06 7.59
C GLN A 212 -24.47 19.70 8.00
N ILE A 213 -25.60 19.30 7.44
CA ILE A 213 -26.23 18.00 7.71
C ILE A 213 -25.34 16.85 7.24
N LEU A 214 -24.79 16.93 6.03
CA LEU A 214 -23.90 15.90 5.49
C LEU A 214 -22.62 15.76 6.32
N ASN A 215 -21.97 16.87 6.64
CA ASN A 215 -20.75 16.87 7.45
C ASN A 215 -21.02 16.26 8.84
N THR A 216 -22.10 16.68 9.50
CA THR A 216 -22.51 16.13 10.80
C THR A 216 -22.80 14.63 10.72
N MET A 217 -23.53 14.17 9.70
CA MET A 217 -23.82 12.75 9.53
C MET A 217 -22.55 11.91 9.37
N ILE A 218 -21.62 12.32 8.50
CA ILE A 218 -20.35 11.61 8.27
C ILE A 218 -19.51 11.60 9.55
N TYR A 219 -19.39 12.75 10.21
CA TYR A 219 -18.67 12.87 11.48
C TYR A 219 -19.23 11.92 12.55
N LEU A 220 -20.55 11.88 12.71
CA LEU A 220 -21.21 11.01 13.70
C LEU A 220 -21.07 9.53 13.37
N ILE A 221 -21.05 9.14 12.07
CA ILE A 221 -20.72 7.76 11.68
C ILE A 221 -19.35 7.36 12.22
N GLY A 222 -18.34 8.24 12.13
CA GLY A 222 -17.02 7.93 12.68
C GLY A 222 -17.02 7.81 14.20
N ARG A 223 -17.63 8.78 14.88
CA ARG A 223 -17.68 8.84 16.34
C ARG A 223 -18.44 7.68 16.96
N THR A 224 -19.45 7.17 16.28
CA THR A 224 -20.30 6.05 16.75
C THR A 224 -19.89 4.70 16.16
N SER A 225 -18.70 4.61 15.56
CA SER A 225 -18.24 3.40 14.87
C SER A 225 -18.21 2.16 15.74
N ALA A 226 -17.72 2.24 16.97
CA ALA A 226 -17.76 1.13 17.90
C ALA A 226 -19.19 0.56 18.09
N TRP A 227 -20.21 1.42 18.05
CA TRP A 227 -21.61 1.03 18.22
C TRP A 227 -22.17 0.35 16.96
N TRP A 228 -22.12 0.99 15.79
CA TRP A 228 -22.75 0.43 14.57
C TRP A 228 -22.01 -0.80 14.04
N ILE A 229 -20.72 -0.92 14.34
CA ILE A 229 -19.94 -2.14 14.08
C ILE A 229 -20.47 -3.32 14.89
N ARG A 230 -20.82 -3.09 16.16
CA ARG A 230 -21.25 -4.13 17.10
C ARG A 230 -22.74 -4.46 16.98
N TRP A 231 -23.58 -3.43 16.94
CA TRP A 231 -25.04 -3.56 17.08
C TRP A 231 -25.81 -3.24 15.80
N GLY A 232 -25.19 -2.54 14.86
CA GLY A 232 -25.85 -2.00 13.67
C GLY A 232 -26.35 -3.04 12.65
N ARG A 233 -25.90 -4.29 12.76
CA ARG A 233 -26.37 -5.40 11.92
C ARG A 233 -27.78 -5.87 12.29
N VAL A 234 -28.22 -5.59 13.52
CA VAL A 234 -29.50 -6.05 14.03
C VAL A 234 -30.58 -5.08 13.59
N MET A 235 -31.43 -5.52 12.67
CA MET A 235 -32.64 -4.79 12.32
C MET A 235 -33.56 -4.73 13.53
N ARG A 236 -33.86 -3.52 14.01
CA ARG A 236 -34.75 -3.29 15.14
C ARG A 236 -36.19 -3.24 14.65
N ALA A 237 -37.13 -3.56 15.55
CA ALA A 237 -38.54 -3.31 15.30
C ALA A 237 -38.74 -1.82 15.01
N GLU A 238 -39.60 -1.51 14.03
CA GLU A 238 -39.93 -0.12 13.72
C GLU A 238 -40.56 0.54 14.96
N PRO A 239 -40.07 1.72 15.39
CA PRO A 239 -40.64 2.40 16.54
C PRO A 239 -42.13 2.68 16.37
N PRO A 240 -42.94 2.50 17.43
CA PRO A 240 -44.39 2.55 17.34
C PRO A 240 -44.88 3.92 16.92
N PHE A 241 -45.98 3.93 16.15
CA PHE A 241 -46.63 5.16 15.70
C PHE A 241 -47.72 5.60 16.68
N PHE A 242 -47.80 6.90 16.95
CA PHE A 242 -48.83 7.50 17.79
C PHE A 242 -49.54 8.65 17.07
N GLY A 243 -50.85 8.76 17.26
CA GLY A 243 -51.69 9.77 16.60
C GLY A 243 -52.30 9.29 15.27
N ASN A 244 -53.46 9.86 14.92
CA ASN A 244 -54.30 9.43 13.80
C ASN A 244 -54.71 10.59 12.87
N LEU A 245 -53.93 11.68 12.83
CA LEU A 245 -54.24 12.83 11.98
C LEU A 245 -54.33 12.41 10.50
N LEU A 246 -55.40 12.84 9.85
CA LEU A 246 -55.73 12.48 8.47
C LEU A 246 -54.58 12.83 7.52
N GLN A 247 -54.29 11.90 6.62
CA GLN A 247 -53.30 12.10 5.57
C GLN A 247 -53.95 12.72 4.34
N GLU A 248 -54.20 14.04 4.39
CA GLU A 248 -54.59 14.75 3.18
C GLU A 248 -53.35 15.04 2.30
N PRO A 249 -53.36 14.65 1.02
CA PRO A 249 -52.22 14.84 0.13
C PRO A 249 -51.96 16.33 -0.10
N LEU A 250 -50.69 16.70 -0.04
CA LEU A 250 -50.21 18.02 -0.46
C LEU A 250 -49.84 17.98 -1.95
N PRO A 251 -50.16 19.03 -2.74
CA PRO A 251 -49.53 19.21 -4.04
C PRO A 251 -48.02 19.43 -3.87
N SER A 252 -47.24 18.90 -4.81
CA SER A 252 -45.79 19.15 -4.85
C SER A 252 -45.52 20.63 -5.11
N TYR A 253 -44.67 21.25 -4.28
CA TYR A 253 -44.29 22.67 -4.39
C TYR A 253 -42.78 22.86 -4.62
N ILE A 254 -42.05 21.76 -4.81
CA ILE A 254 -40.59 21.79 -4.98
C ILE A 254 -40.30 21.53 -6.45
N THR A 255 -39.97 22.59 -7.18
CA THR A 255 -39.49 22.49 -8.56
C THR A 255 -37.97 22.43 -8.58
N LEU A 256 -37.42 21.55 -9.43
CA LEU A 256 -35.99 21.42 -9.66
C LEU A 256 -35.69 21.75 -11.12
N ASP A 257 -34.75 22.65 -11.38
CA ASP A 257 -34.27 22.90 -12.75
C ASP A 257 -33.31 21.76 -13.15
N LEU A 258 -33.88 20.70 -13.77
CA LEU A 258 -33.12 19.52 -14.19
C LEU A 258 -31.99 19.85 -15.17
N PRO A 259 -32.22 20.63 -16.25
CA PRO A 259 -31.14 21.07 -17.12
C PRO A 259 -29.99 21.77 -16.37
N PHE A 260 -30.31 22.67 -15.45
CA PHE A 260 -29.31 23.37 -14.64
C PHE A 260 -28.52 22.42 -13.74
N GLU A 261 -29.19 21.55 -12.99
CA GLU A 261 -28.53 20.63 -12.06
C GLU A 261 -27.64 19.61 -12.79
N ILE A 262 -28.09 19.07 -13.93
CA ILE A 262 -27.29 18.17 -14.76
C ILE A 262 -26.08 18.92 -15.34
N LYS A 263 -26.27 20.13 -15.87
CA LYS A 263 -25.17 20.95 -16.39
C LYS A 263 -24.14 21.26 -15.30
N ARG A 264 -24.62 21.62 -14.11
CA ARG A 264 -23.76 21.94 -12.97
C ARG A 264 -22.96 20.73 -12.49
N PHE A 265 -23.61 19.58 -12.37
CA PHE A 265 -22.94 18.30 -12.06
C PHE A 265 -21.79 18.02 -13.03
N LYS A 266 -22.02 18.16 -14.35
CA LYS A 266 -20.99 17.92 -15.36
C LYS A 266 -19.78 18.84 -15.20
N MET A 267 -20.02 20.14 -15.02
CA MET A 267 -18.95 21.12 -14.84
C MET A 267 -18.14 20.85 -13.58
N ASP A 268 -18.82 20.56 -12.47
CA ASP A 268 -18.14 20.31 -11.20
C ASP A 268 -17.42 18.95 -11.23
N LEU A 269 -17.99 17.91 -11.85
CA LEU A 269 -17.32 16.61 -12.04
C LEU A 269 -16.03 16.76 -12.85
N GLU A 270 -16.08 17.50 -13.96
CA GLU A 270 -14.91 17.77 -14.81
C GLU A 270 -13.78 18.45 -14.01
N ARG A 271 -14.13 19.40 -13.13
CA ARG A 271 -13.17 20.11 -12.28
C ARG A 271 -12.45 19.18 -11.29
N TYR A 272 -13.14 18.17 -10.75
CA TYR A 272 -12.61 17.27 -9.72
C TYR A 272 -12.10 15.93 -10.25
N LYS A 273 -12.21 15.66 -11.56
CA LYS A 273 -11.98 14.33 -12.15
C LYS A 273 -10.55 13.79 -11.89
N GLU A 274 -9.51 14.57 -12.21
CA GLU A 274 -8.12 14.13 -12.07
C GLU A 274 -7.64 14.27 -10.62
N TYR A 275 -8.03 15.36 -9.96
CA TYR A 275 -7.55 15.71 -8.61
C TYR A 275 -8.16 14.83 -7.50
N LEU A 276 -9.43 14.42 -7.62
CA LEU A 276 -10.12 13.61 -6.60
C LEU A 276 -10.62 12.28 -7.14
N TYR A 277 -11.42 12.28 -8.20
CA TYR A 277 -12.25 11.12 -8.55
C TYR A 277 -11.41 9.95 -9.03
N LYS A 278 -10.42 10.21 -9.88
CA LYS A 278 -9.43 9.22 -10.33
C LYS A 278 -8.59 8.63 -9.18
N ARG A 279 -8.40 9.40 -8.09
CA ARG A 279 -7.63 8.97 -6.92
C ARG A 279 -8.45 8.16 -5.92
N LEU A 280 -9.73 8.50 -5.77
CA LEU A 280 -10.61 7.95 -4.74
C LEU A 280 -11.49 6.79 -5.22
N PHE A 281 -11.93 6.81 -6.47
CA PHE A 281 -12.86 5.81 -6.99
C PHE A 281 -12.12 4.70 -7.75
N PRO A 282 -12.56 3.42 -7.62
CA PRO A 282 -12.09 2.33 -8.47
C PRO A 282 -12.24 2.69 -9.96
N PRO A 283 -11.34 2.23 -10.85
CA PRO A 283 -11.37 2.57 -12.27
C PRO A 283 -12.73 2.34 -12.93
N SER A 284 -13.39 1.22 -12.63
CA SER A 284 -14.70 0.90 -13.20
C SER A 284 -15.81 1.85 -12.75
N LEU A 285 -15.80 2.30 -11.49
CA LEU A 285 -16.76 3.30 -10.98
C LEU A 285 -16.45 4.69 -11.56
N TYR A 286 -15.17 5.05 -11.65
CA TYR A 286 -14.73 6.30 -12.26
C TYR A 286 -15.18 6.40 -13.73
N GLU A 287 -15.00 5.33 -14.52
CA GLU A 287 -15.46 5.27 -15.91
C GLU A 287 -16.99 5.41 -16.03
N ARG A 288 -17.77 4.77 -15.15
CA ARG A 288 -19.23 4.96 -15.13
C ARG A 288 -19.64 6.39 -14.79
N LEU A 289 -18.93 7.07 -13.88
CA LEU A 289 -19.15 8.48 -13.57
C LEU A 289 -18.79 9.40 -14.74
N LEU A 290 -17.72 9.09 -15.47
CA LEU A 290 -17.35 9.81 -16.70
C LEU A 290 -18.42 9.62 -17.79
N ASP A 291 -18.86 8.38 -18.04
CA ASP A 291 -19.93 8.10 -19.01
C ASP A 291 -21.23 8.83 -18.63
N LEU A 292 -21.60 8.84 -17.34
CA LEU A 292 -22.74 9.59 -16.84
C LEU A 292 -22.61 11.10 -17.15
N SER A 293 -21.42 11.67 -17.04
CA SER A 293 -21.16 13.09 -17.37
C SER A 293 -21.35 13.41 -18.86
N LEU A 294 -21.22 12.40 -19.74
CA LEU A 294 -21.43 12.55 -21.18
C LEU A 294 -22.91 12.43 -21.58
N LYS A 295 -23.76 11.78 -20.77
CA LYS A 295 -25.20 11.60 -21.08
C LYS A 295 -25.96 12.93 -21.17
N ASN A 296 -26.89 13.02 -22.12
CA ASN A 296 -27.81 14.17 -22.21
C ASN A 296 -28.95 14.03 -21.19
N GLY A 297 -29.79 15.05 -21.02
CA GLY A 297 -30.88 15.01 -20.02
C GLY A 297 -31.83 13.80 -20.16
N LYS A 298 -32.05 13.31 -21.38
CA LYS A 298 -32.93 12.16 -21.65
C LYS A 298 -32.30 10.83 -21.23
N THR A 299 -30.99 10.65 -21.40
CA THR A 299 -30.27 9.41 -21.03
C THR A 299 -29.54 9.50 -19.68
N PHE A 300 -29.55 10.66 -19.03
CA PHE A 300 -28.96 10.86 -17.71
C PHE A 300 -29.64 9.99 -16.65
N TYR A 301 -28.89 9.08 -16.03
CA TYR A 301 -29.37 8.16 -15.01
C TYR A 301 -28.24 7.78 -14.06
N PHE A 302 -28.23 8.35 -12.85
CA PHE A 302 -27.27 7.97 -11.82
C PHE A 302 -27.84 6.85 -10.96
N SER A 303 -27.34 5.62 -11.14
CA SER A 303 -27.93 4.43 -10.52
C SER A 303 -27.90 4.49 -8.98
N PRO A 304 -28.91 3.93 -8.28
CA PRO A 304 -28.88 3.83 -6.82
C PRO A 304 -27.65 3.06 -6.30
N ALA A 305 -27.16 2.10 -7.08
CA ALA A 305 -25.98 1.28 -6.79
C ALA A 305 -24.70 2.13 -6.80
N ASP A 306 -24.43 2.86 -7.87
CA ASP A 306 -23.24 3.73 -7.98
C ASP A 306 -23.28 4.84 -6.92
N TRP A 307 -24.47 5.40 -6.63
CA TRP A 307 -24.62 6.38 -5.56
C TRP A 307 -24.24 5.80 -4.19
N ALA A 308 -24.74 4.62 -3.84
CA ALA A 308 -24.40 3.97 -2.57
C ALA A 308 -22.90 3.66 -2.46
N GLU A 309 -22.28 3.25 -3.57
CA GLU A 309 -20.83 3.01 -3.65
C GLU A 309 -20.02 4.27 -3.41
N CYS A 310 -20.36 5.36 -4.10
CA CYS A 310 -19.71 6.65 -3.95
C CYS A 310 -19.80 7.17 -2.52
N VAL A 311 -20.99 7.05 -1.88
CA VAL A 311 -21.21 7.53 -0.51
C VAL A 311 -20.28 6.81 0.47
N TYR A 312 -20.20 5.48 0.42
CA TYR A 312 -19.31 4.75 1.33
C TYR A 312 -17.83 5.02 1.06
N ILE A 313 -17.42 5.13 -0.21
CA ILE A 313 -16.03 5.50 -0.56
C ILE A 313 -15.69 6.87 0.01
N LEU A 314 -16.57 7.86 -0.14
CA LEU A 314 -16.34 9.22 0.36
C LEU A 314 -16.36 9.30 1.89
N ILE A 315 -17.18 8.48 2.57
CA ILE A 315 -17.13 8.33 4.03
C ILE A 315 -15.76 7.78 4.44
N LEU A 316 -15.25 6.71 3.82
CA LEU A 316 -13.92 6.18 4.12
C LEU A 316 -12.83 7.21 3.83
N ALA A 317 -12.90 7.91 2.69
CA ALA A 317 -11.97 8.96 2.33
C ALA A 317 -11.92 10.08 3.38
N TYR A 318 -13.08 10.49 3.90
CA TYR A 318 -13.17 11.54 4.92
C TYR A 318 -12.35 11.23 6.19
N PHE A 319 -12.22 9.95 6.56
CA PHE A 319 -11.50 9.52 7.76
C PHE A 319 -10.07 9.05 7.47
N PHE A 320 -9.81 8.45 6.32
CA PHE A 320 -8.56 7.73 6.06
C PHE A 320 -7.66 8.36 4.99
N GLN A 321 -8.16 9.32 4.19
CA GLN A 321 -7.35 10.01 3.18
C GLN A 321 -6.88 11.38 3.68
N LYS A 322 -5.71 11.42 4.33
CA LYS A 322 -5.18 12.62 5.01
C LYS A 322 -4.68 13.69 4.06
N GLU A 323 -4.27 13.31 2.85
CA GLU A 323 -3.70 14.22 1.84
C GLU A 323 -4.78 15.02 1.09
N ILE A 324 -6.06 14.71 1.30
CA ILE A 324 -7.19 15.41 0.67
C ILE A 324 -7.93 16.21 1.73
N PRO A 325 -8.14 17.53 1.54
CA PRO A 325 -8.95 18.33 2.45
C PRO A 325 -10.36 17.73 2.61
N LYS A 326 -10.82 17.59 3.86
CA LYS A 326 -12.18 17.09 4.16
C LYS A 326 -13.27 17.87 3.43
N GLN A 327 -13.06 19.16 3.22
CA GLN A 327 -13.98 20.03 2.48
C GLN A 327 -14.16 19.56 1.03
N ASP A 328 -13.09 19.16 0.36
CA ASP A 328 -13.14 18.68 -1.04
C ASP A 328 -13.92 17.37 -1.15
N ILE A 329 -13.81 16.50 -0.14
CA ILE A 329 -14.58 15.24 -0.03
C ILE A 329 -16.08 15.55 0.16
N LEU A 330 -16.41 16.54 1.01
CA LEU A 330 -17.78 16.99 1.20
C LEU A 330 -18.36 17.66 -0.06
N GLU A 331 -17.57 18.47 -0.78
CA GLU A 331 -17.99 19.01 -2.09
C GLU A 331 -18.30 17.89 -3.08
N SER A 332 -17.44 16.86 -3.13
CA SER A 332 -17.64 15.69 -4.00
C SER A 332 -18.97 15.00 -3.71
N LEU A 333 -19.29 14.81 -2.43
CA LEU A 333 -20.56 14.23 -2.02
C LEU A 333 -21.75 15.11 -2.43
N LEU A 334 -21.64 16.44 -2.30
CA LEU A 334 -22.66 17.40 -2.73
C LEU A 334 -22.89 17.34 -4.24
N ILE A 335 -21.82 17.27 -5.04
CA ILE A 335 -21.87 17.18 -6.50
C ILE A 335 -22.60 15.89 -6.91
N LEU A 336 -22.25 14.75 -6.33
CA LEU A 336 -22.88 13.46 -6.63
C LEU A 336 -24.32 13.40 -6.13
N TYR A 337 -24.63 14.02 -4.99
CA TYR A 337 -26.00 14.12 -4.49
C TYR A 337 -26.91 14.91 -5.46
N ARG A 338 -26.39 15.97 -6.10
CA ARG A 338 -27.14 16.69 -7.16
C ARG A 338 -27.50 15.77 -8.33
N ALA A 339 -26.56 14.95 -8.80
CA ALA A 339 -26.85 13.96 -9.84
C ALA A 339 -27.91 12.94 -9.41
N ARG A 340 -27.86 12.47 -8.15
CA ARG A 340 -28.86 11.52 -7.63
C ARG A 340 -30.24 12.18 -7.55
N LEU A 341 -30.30 13.43 -7.10
CA LEU A 341 -31.55 14.20 -7.09
C LEU A 341 -32.10 14.44 -8.49
N ALA A 342 -31.25 14.84 -9.45
CA ALA A 342 -31.69 15.03 -10.83
C ALA A 342 -32.28 13.74 -11.41
N THR A 343 -31.69 12.59 -11.10
CA THR A 343 -32.23 11.28 -11.49
C THR A 343 -33.58 11.02 -10.84
N PHE A 344 -33.70 11.18 -9.52
CA PHE A 344 -34.97 10.99 -8.80
C PHE A 344 -36.10 11.88 -9.34
N PHE A 345 -35.85 13.19 -9.49
CA PHE A 345 -36.88 14.11 -9.99
C PHE A 345 -37.31 13.78 -11.41
N LYS A 346 -36.40 13.25 -12.24
CA LYS A 346 -36.74 12.77 -13.59
C LYS A 346 -37.62 11.52 -13.54
N GLU A 347 -37.36 10.60 -12.61
CA GLU A 347 -38.14 9.36 -12.44
C GLU A 347 -39.59 9.63 -12.02
N VAL A 348 -39.84 10.71 -11.25
CA VAL A 348 -41.14 10.93 -10.60
C VAL A 348 -41.96 12.13 -11.13
N ARG A 349 -41.35 13.07 -11.87
CA ARG A 349 -42.00 14.35 -12.26
C ARG A 349 -43.23 14.19 -13.15
N GLU A 350 -43.17 13.29 -14.13
CA GLU A 350 -44.22 13.11 -15.14
C GLU A 350 -45.31 12.13 -14.69
N LEU A 351 -45.23 11.61 -13.46
CA LEU A 351 -46.21 10.68 -12.90
C LEU A 351 -47.34 11.42 -12.18
N ASP A 352 -48.55 10.87 -12.26
CA ASP A 352 -49.70 11.31 -11.46
C ASP A 352 -49.44 11.16 -9.96
N ASP A 353 -50.09 11.96 -9.11
CA ASP A 353 -49.73 12.10 -7.68
C ASP A 353 -49.77 10.79 -6.87
N GLU A 354 -50.66 9.85 -7.18
CA GLU A 354 -50.72 8.55 -6.52
C GLU A 354 -49.58 7.62 -6.96
N ILE A 355 -49.40 7.48 -8.28
CA ILE A 355 -48.32 6.68 -8.88
C ILE A 355 -46.96 7.25 -8.47
N ARG A 356 -46.82 8.57 -8.44
CA ARG A 356 -45.62 9.29 -7.98
C ARG A 356 -45.22 8.89 -6.57
N ARG A 357 -46.18 8.76 -5.66
CA ARG A 357 -45.93 8.35 -4.26
C ARG A 357 -45.44 6.91 -4.20
N LEU A 358 -46.14 5.98 -4.87
CA LEU A 358 -45.78 4.57 -4.90
C LEU A 358 -44.38 4.37 -5.51
N GLU A 359 -44.10 5.05 -6.62
CA GLU A 359 -42.80 4.97 -7.28
C GLU A 359 -41.68 5.56 -6.40
N ALA A 360 -41.91 6.68 -5.73
CA ALA A 360 -40.92 7.23 -4.82
C ALA A 360 -40.62 6.32 -3.62
N GLU A 361 -41.64 5.64 -3.07
CA GLU A 361 -41.44 4.62 -2.02
C GLU A 361 -40.65 3.42 -2.54
N ARG A 362 -40.96 2.95 -3.75
CA ARG A 362 -40.18 1.90 -4.42
C ARG A 362 -38.72 2.31 -4.59
N LEU A 363 -38.45 3.51 -5.12
CA LEU A 363 -37.10 4.05 -5.32
C LEU A 363 -36.34 4.21 -3.99
N ARG A 364 -37.05 4.59 -2.92
CA ARG A 364 -36.48 4.64 -1.56
C ARG A 364 -36.06 3.26 -1.08
N GLU A 365 -36.90 2.23 -1.21
CA GLU A 365 -36.54 0.87 -0.79
C GLU A 365 -35.40 0.28 -1.64
N VAL A 366 -35.37 0.56 -2.96
CA VAL A 366 -34.23 0.21 -3.83
C VAL A 366 -32.95 0.87 -3.31
N GLN A 367 -33.01 2.16 -2.96
CA GLN A 367 -31.85 2.87 -2.41
C GLN A 367 -31.35 2.25 -1.11
N ILE A 368 -32.27 1.91 -0.19
CA ILE A 368 -31.94 1.25 1.08
C ILE A 368 -31.27 -0.10 0.83
N ALA A 369 -31.79 -0.89 -0.12
CA ALA A 369 -31.23 -2.19 -0.47
C ALA A 369 -29.78 -2.07 -1.00
N GLU A 370 -29.49 -1.08 -1.85
CA GLU A 370 -28.13 -0.87 -2.38
C GLU A 370 -27.13 -0.43 -1.30
N PHE A 371 -27.56 0.36 -0.31
CA PHE A 371 -26.73 0.69 0.86
C PHE A 371 -26.51 -0.52 1.77
N ALA A 372 -27.52 -1.36 1.96
CA ALA A 372 -27.40 -2.58 2.76
C ALA A 372 -26.42 -3.57 2.13
N LYS A 373 -26.48 -3.77 0.81
CA LYS A 373 -25.53 -4.64 0.07
C LYS A 373 -24.08 -4.23 0.26
N ARG A 374 -23.79 -2.93 0.31
CA ARG A 374 -22.44 -2.37 0.42
C ARG A 374 -21.94 -2.20 1.85
N ARG A 375 -22.79 -2.45 2.85
CA ARG A 375 -22.45 -2.35 4.28
C ARG A 375 -21.25 -3.22 4.67
N ASN A 376 -21.23 -4.48 4.23
CA ASN A 376 -20.18 -5.43 4.62
C ASN A 376 -18.80 -5.04 4.06
N PRO A 377 -18.66 -4.73 2.75
CA PRO A 377 -17.43 -4.14 2.23
C PRO A 377 -17.01 -2.87 2.99
N PHE A 378 -17.94 -1.95 3.27
CA PHE A 378 -17.65 -0.73 4.03
C PHE A 378 -17.12 -1.02 5.43
N GLU A 379 -17.78 -1.89 6.21
CA GLU A 379 -17.34 -2.25 7.57
C GLU A 379 -15.95 -2.90 7.56
N LYS A 380 -15.66 -3.77 6.58
CA LYS A 380 -14.34 -4.41 6.44
C LYS A 380 -13.25 -3.34 6.31
N HIS A 381 -13.39 -2.42 5.36
CA HIS A 381 -12.40 -1.38 5.11
C HIS A 381 -12.28 -0.38 6.27
N TRP A 382 -13.41 -0.09 6.94
CA TRP A 382 -13.41 0.72 8.15
C TRP A 382 -12.53 0.11 9.25
N ARG A 383 -12.68 -1.20 9.53
CA ARG A 383 -11.87 -1.90 10.54
C ARG A 383 -10.39 -1.94 10.19
N GLU A 384 -10.07 -2.03 8.90
CA GLU A 384 -8.70 -2.04 8.41
C GLU A 384 -8.05 -0.64 8.38
N GLY A 385 -8.83 0.44 8.54
CA GLY A 385 -8.35 1.82 8.43
C GLY A 385 -7.88 2.17 7.02
N LYS A 386 -8.51 1.58 5.99
CA LYS A 386 -8.09 1.68 4.59
C LYS A 386 -9.22 2.18 3.69
N LEU A 387 -8.84 2.74 2.56
CA LEU A 387 -9.77 3.01 1.46
C LEU A 387 -10.12 1.71 0.73
N ILE A 388 -11.30 1.68 0.10
CA ILE A 388 -11.69 0.61 -0.83
C ILE A 388 -10.73 0.55 -2.03
N TYR A 389 -10.25 1.73 -2.46
CA TYR A 389 -9.31 1.86 -3.55
C TYR A 389 -8.26 2.92 -3.19
N LYS A 390 -6.99 2.61 -3.45
CA LYS A 390 -5.88 3.56 -3.39
C LYS A 390 -5.27 3.63 -4.78
N ALA A 391 -5.32 4.79 -5.41
CA ALA A 391 -4.73 4.95 -6.73
C ALA A 391 -3.24 4.57 -6.72
N PRO A 392 -2.75 3.90 -7.77
CA PRO A 392 -1.33 3.66 -7.95
C PRO A 392 -0.57 4.99 -7.86
N VAL A 393 0.53 5.01 -7.12
CA VAL A 393 1.47 6.14 -7.19
C VAL A 393 1.98 6.23 -8.62
N GLU A 394 1.89 7.41 -9.24
CA GLU A 394 2.48 7.63 -10.56
C GLU A 394 3.97 7.31 -10.49
N ARG A 395 4.43 6.49 -11.42
CA ARG A 395 5.81 6.02 -11.44
C ARG A 395 6.55 6.57 -12.65
N VAL A 396 7.85 6.74 -12.49
CA VAL A 396 8.79 7.05 -13.55
C VAL A 396 9.74 5.88 -13.71
N LEU A 397 10.07 5.55 -14.95
CA LEU A 397 11.13 4.58 -15.27
C LEU A 397 12.40 5.40 -15.53
N LEU A 398 13.33 5.33 -14.59
CA LEU A 398 14.64 5.99 -14.69
C LEU A 398 15.71 4.93 -14.92
N GLU A 399 16.67 5.17 -15.79
CA GLU A 399 17.59 4.13 -16.23
C GLU A 399 18.95 4.20 -15.53
N PHE A 400 19.33 3.15 -14.81
CA PHE A 400 20.72 3.04 -14.33
C PHE A 400 21.69 2.88 -15.50
N LEU A 401 21.34 2.04 -16.48
CA LEU A 401 22.01 1.87 -17.77
C LEU A 401 20.94 1.87 -18.86
N PRO A 402 21.28 2.17 -20.12
CA PRO A 402 20.33 2.06 -21.23
C PRO A 402 19.56 0.73 -21.19
N ASP A 403 18.22 0.79 -21.24
CA ASP A 403 17.27 -0.33 -21.10
C ASP A 403 17.38 -1.15 -19.78
N VAL A 404 17.90 -0.57 -18.71
CA VAL A 404 17.88 -1.13 -17.36
C VAL A 404 17.09 -0.19 -16.45
N PRO A 405 15.74 -0.23 -16.53
CA PRO A 405 14.89 0.72 -15.83
C PRO A 405 14.78 0.39 -14.33
N LEU A 406 14.74 1.45 -13.54
CA LEU A 406 14.38 1.47 -12.13
C LEU A 406 13.00 2.08 -12.02
N ASN A 407 12.11 1.34 -11.35
CA ASN A 407 10.74 1.76 -11.16
C ASN A 407 10.62 2.57 -9.86
N LEU A 408 10.52 3.89 -10.00
CA LEU A 408 10.57 4.84 -8.89
C LEU A 408 9.32 5.72 -8.87
N PRO A 409 8.94 6.30 -7.72
CA PRO A 409 7.82 7.23 -7.68
C PRO A 409 8.16 8.47 -8.53
N ARG A 410 7.18 9.04 -9.24
CA ARG A 410 7.38 10.25 -10.05
C ARG A 410 7.74 11.44 -9.17
N GLU A 411 7.02 11.58 -8.06
CA GLU A 411 7.18 12.64 -7.07
C GLU A 411 7.12 12.04 -5.66
N VAL A 412 7.89 12.62 -4.74
CA VAL A 412 7.82 12.36 -3.30
C VAL A 412 7.51 13.66 -2.55
N GLN A 413 7.01 13.56 -1.32
CA GLN A 413 6.75 14.73 -0.48
C GLN A 413 7.87 14.90 0.54
N ASP A 414 8.38 16.12 0.69
CA ASP A 414 9.32 16.46 1.74
C ASP A 414 8.61 16.61 3.11
N GLN A 415 9.38 16.79 4.19
CA GLN A 415 8.83 17.00 5.54
C GLN A 415 7.90 18.23 5.67
N ARG A 416 7.96 19.18 4.72
CA ARG A 416 7.15 20.40 4.68
C ARG A 416 5.93 20.25 3.77
N GLY A 417 5.74 19.07 3.14
CA GLY A 417 4.66 18.77 2.21
C GLY A 417 4.89 19.25 0.78
N ASN A 418 6.07 19.76 0.45
CA ASN A 418 6.41 20.13 -0.93
C ASN A 418 6.65 18.89 -1.78
N ARG A 419 6.26 18.95 -3.05
CA ARG A 419 6.50 17.86 -4.00
C ARG A 419 7.88 18.02 -4.64
N VAL A 420 8.69 16.98 -4.53
CA VAL A 420 10.01 16.88 -5.16
C VAL A 420 9.94 15.81 -6.25
N ARG A 421 10.40 16.14 -7.46
CA ARG A 421 10.43 15.17 -8.57
C ARG A 421 11.64 14.25 -8.39
N VAL A 422 11.43 12.94 -8.45
CA VAL A 422 12.53 11.98 -8.30
C VAL A 422 13.52 12.04 -9.47
N SER A 423 13.08 12.55 -10.63
CA SER A 423 13.99 12.84 -11.75
C SER A 423 15.07 13.86 -11.40
N GLU A 424 14.78 14.84 -10.52
CA GLU A 424 15.77 15.84 -10.10
C GLU A 424 16.86 15.20 -9.23
N ILE A 425 16.48 14.29 -8.33
CA ILE A 425 17.42 13.49 -7.53
C ILE A 425 18.28 12.60 -8.43
N TYR A 426 17.67 11.99 -9.44
CA TYR A 426 18.40 11.18 -10.42
C TYR A 426 19.41 12.00 -11.22
N GLU A 427 19.01 13.17 -11.72
CA GLU A 427 19.89 14.09 -12.47
C GLU A 427 21.08 14.53 -11.62
N GLU A 428 20.87 14.82 -10.33
CA GLU A 428 21.95 15.15 -9.38
C GLU A 428 22.97 14.01 -9.23
N VAL A 429 22.50 12.76 -9.08
CA VAL A 429 23.38 11.59 -8.94
C VAL A 429 24.16 11.32 -10.22
N ILE A 430 23.54 11.49 -11.39
CA ILE A 430 24.22 11.34 -12.69
C ILE A 430 25.29 12.42 -12.88
N ALA A 431 24.96 13.69 -12.59
CA ALA A 431 25.91 14.79 -12.70
C ALA A 431 27.16 14.55 -11.83
N HIS A 432 26.99 14.04 -10.61
CA HIS A 432 28.10 13.65 -9.72
C HIS A 432 28.97 12.52 -10.30
N ILE A 433 28.35 11.51 -10.93
CA ILE A 433 29.08 10.42 -11.58
C ILE A 433 29.88 10.94 -12.78
N ASP A 434 29.26 11.77 -13.62
CA ASP A 434 29.89 12.31 -14.81
C ASP A 434 31.05 13.25 -14.46
N GLU A 435 30.89 14.12 -13.46
CA GLU A 435 31.96 15.00 -12.94
C GLU A 435 33.19 14.18 -12.50
N LYS A 436 32.98 13.12 -11.72
CA LYS A 436 34.07 12.24 -11.26
C LYS A 436 34.77 11.52 -12.41
N ALA A 437 34.03 11.13 -13.45
CA ALA A 437 34.62 10.50 -14.62
C ALA A 437 35.44 11.49 -15.46
N GLU A 438 34.93 12.70 -15.68
CA GLU A 438 35.61 13.75 -16.46
C GLU A 438 36.87 14.28 -15.76
N GLU A 439 36.90 14.30 -14.43
CA GLU A 439 38.10 14.68 -13.65
C GLU A 439 39.25 13.66 -13.80
N PHE A 440 38.92 12.39 -14.07
CA PHE A 440 39.88 11.30 -14.10
C PHE A 440 40.30 10.89 -15.51
N LEU A 441 39.35 10.84 -16.46
CA LEU A 441 39.60 10.33 -17.79
C LEU A 441 40.20 11.40 -18.72
N PRO A 442 41.16 11.04 -19.58
CA PRO A 442 41.61 11.93 -20.64
C PRO A 442 40.51 12.10 -21.69
N PRO A 443 40.48 13.26 -22.40
CA PRO A 443 39.49 13.53 -23.44
C PRO A 443 39.63 12.59 -24.65
N TYR A 444 40.80 11.97 -24.85
CA TYR A 444 41.07 11.05 -25.95
C TYR A 444 41.52 9.69 -25.43
N GLN A 445 41.01 8.62 -26.04
CA GLN A 445 41.32 7.20 -25.72
C GLN A 445 41.09 6.81 -24.24
N PRO A 446 39.93 7.12 -23.65
CA PRO A 446 39.66 6.85 -22.22
C PRO A 446 39.73 5.36 -21.85
N VAL A 447 39.32 4.46 -22.76
CA VAL A 447 39.38 3.01 -22.54
C VAL A 447 40.83 2.53 -22.41
N THR A 448 41.69 2.89 -23.36
CA THR A 448 43.10 2.50 -23.37
C THR A 448 43.83 3.07 -22.16
N PHE A 449 43.53 4.31 -21.78
CA PHE A 449 44.07 4.92 -20.56
C PHE A 449 43.70 4.12 -19.31
N LEU A 450 42.42 3.73 -19.17
CA LEU A 450 41.97 2.96 -18.02
C LEU A 450 42.61 1.56 -17.98
N GLU A 451 42.64 0.84 -19.10
CA GLU A 451 43.28 -0.49 -19.17
C GLU A 451 44.76 -0.43 -18.81
N LYS A 452 45.48 0.59 -19.30
CA LYS A 452 46.88 0.84 -18.93
C LYS A 452 47.02 1.12 -17.43
N THR A 453 46.17 1.99 -16.89
CA THR A 453 46.18 2.35 -15.46
C THR A 453 45.94 1.12 -14.58
N LEU A 454 44.94 0.30 -14.91
CA LEU A 454 44.66 -0.94 -14.17
C LEU A 454 45.81 -1.95 -14.25
N THR A 455 46.51 -2.02 -15.39
CA THR A 455 47.70 -2.85 -15.56
C THR A 455 48.84 -2.39 -14.66
N GLU A 456 49.14 -1.08 -14.66
CA GLU A 456 50.18 -0.48 -13.81
C GLU A 456 49.88 -0.70 -12.32
N VAL A 457 48.62 -0.48 -11.90
CA VAL A 457 48.17 -0.72 -10.53
C VAL A 457 48.29 -2.20 -10.16
N ASN A 458 47.92 -3.11 -11.05
CA ASN A 458 48.03 -4.55 -10.78
C ASN A 458 49.50 -5.01 -10.63
N GLU A 459 50.41 -4.51 -11.47
CA GLU A 459 51.85 -4.82 -11.32
C GLU A 459 52.44 -4.18 -10.04
N ALA A 460 52.04 -2.95 -9.69
CA ALA A 460 52.43 -2.36 -8.41
C ALA A 460 51.92 -3.19 -7.21
N LEU A 461 50.68 -3.67 -7.24
CA LEU A 461 50.15 -4.58 -6.21
C LEU A 461 50.94 -5.89 -6.15
N LYS A 462 51.32 -6.46 -7.30
CA LYS A 462 52.14 -7.67 -7.36
C LYS A 462 53.52 -7.47 -6.72
N GLU A 463 54.17 -6.34 -6.98
CA GLU A 463 55.47 -6.02 -6.37
C GLU A 463 55.38 -5.85 -4.86
N ARG A 464 54.33 -5.17 -4.37
CA ARG A 464 54.15 -4.86 -2.95
C ARG A 464 53.60 -6.05 -2.13
N LEU A 465 52.58 -6.73 -2.65
CA LEU A 465 51.91 -7.84 -1.96
C LEU A 465 52.55 -9.20 -2.23
N GLY A 466 53.26 -9.37 -3.35
CA GLY A 466 53.96 -10.61 -3.73
C GLY A 466 53.11 -11.89 -3.68
N GLY A 467 53.79 -13.05 -3.65
CA GLY A 467 53.13 -14.36 -3.57
C GLY A 467 52.67 -14.89 -4.93
N ASP A 468 52.99 -16.15 -5.22
CA ASP A 468 52.58 -16.81 -6.47
C ASP A 468 51.10 -17.22 -6.44
N ILE A 469 50.28 -16.65 -7.33
CA ILE A 469 48.84 -16.91 -7.42
C ILE A 469 48.48 -18.33 -7.91
N TYR A 470 49.47 -19.08 -8.41
CA TYR A 470 49.28 -20.40 -9.00
C TYR A 470 49.57 -21.57 -8.04
N SER A 471 50.04 -21.30 -6.82
CA SER A 471 50.35 -22.32 -5.82
C SER A 471 49.71 -22.00 -4.47
N VAL A 472 49.38 -23.04 -3.69
CA VAL A 472 48.80 -22.87 -2.34
C VAL A 472 49.72 -22.05 -1.43
N GLY A 473 51.04 -22.29 -1.50
CA GLY A 473 52.02 -21.54 -0.70
C GLY A 473 52.13 -20.08 -1.11
N GLY A 474 52.15 -19.81 -2.42
CA GLY A 474 52.21 -18.44 -2.92
C GLY A 474 50.96 -17.63 -2.63
N VAL A 475 49.78 -18.23 -2.82
CA VAL A 475 48.49 -17.61 -2.46
C VAL A 475 48.40 -17.36 -0.96
N ARG A 476 48.87 -18.29 -0.12
CA ARG A 476 48.93 -18.05 1.33
C ARG A 476 49.75 -16.81 1.65
N ALA A 477 50.94 -16.66 1.06
CA ALA A 477 51.80 -15.49 1.29
C ALA A 477 51.17 -14.18 0.79
N LEU A 478 50.40 -14.22 -0.31
CA LEU A 478 49.62 -13.08 -0.80
C LEU A 478 48.50 -12.72 0.18
N VAL A 479 47.71 -13.70 0.62
CA VAL A 479 46.56 -13.49 1.50
C VAL A 479 46.98 -12.98 2.87
N GLU A 480 48.07 -13.51 3.45
CA GLU A 480 48.62 -13.00 4.72
C GLU A 480 48.95 -11.50 4.59
N ARG A 481 49.64 -11.10 3.52
CA ARG A 481 49.97 -9.68 3.27
C ARG A 481 48.74 -8.81 3.06
N ILE A 482 47.72 -9.31 2.35
CA ILE A 482 46.44 -8.58 2.23
C ILE A 482 45.79 -8.40 3.61
N PHE A 483 45.78 -9.43 4.45
CA PHE A 483 45.23 -9.34 5.81
C PHE A 483 46.03 -8.40 6.71
N ASP A 484 47.35 -8.33 6.54
CA ASP A 484 48.20 -7.44 7.32
C ASP A 484 48.02 -5.96 6.91
N GLU A 485 47.74 -5.71 5.62
CA GLU A 485 47.46 -4.36 5.12
C GLU A 485 46.03 -3.88 5.42
N LEU A 486 45.03 -4.76 5.38
CA LEU A 486 43.64 -4.39 5.60
C LEU A 486 43.36 -4.15 7.11
N PRO A 487 42.96 -2.93 7.53
CA PRO A 487 42.63 -2.69 8.93
C PRO A 487 41.49 -3.60 9.41
N ASP A 488 41.54 -4.01 10.67
CA ASP A 488 40.59 -4.94 11.29
C ASP A 488 40.40 -6.28 10.55
N ALA A 489 41.27 -6.67 9.61
CA ALA A 489 41.11 -7.93 8.89
C ALA A 489 41.08 -9.16 9.82
N ARG A 490 41.75 -9.07 10.98
CA ARG A 490 41.78 -10.09 12.03
C ARG A 490 40.97 -9.73 13.28
N LYS A 491 40.15 -8.65 13.23
CA LYS A 491 39.29 -8.23 14.35
C LYS A 491 38.36 -9.38 14.77
N GLU A 492 38.15 -9.50 16.08
CA GLU A 492 37.27 -10.52 16.65
C GLU A 492 35.81 -10.28 16.23
N GLY A 493 35.23 -11.26 15.55
CA GLY A 493 33.81 -11.34 15.25
C GLY A 493 33.07 -12.28 16.20
N PHE A 494 31.75 -12.36 16.05
CA PHE A 494 30.88 -13.26 16.80
C PHE A 494 30.52 -14.44 15.92
N PHE A 495 31.26 -15.54 16.07
CA PHE A 495 31.20 -16.70 15.19
C PHE A 495 30.88 -17.98 15.97
N LEU A 496 30.43 -19.02 15.27
CA LEU A 496 30.04 -20.29 15.86
C LEU A 496 31.22 -20.92 16.62
N ASP A 497 30.97 -21.31 17.87
CA ASP A 497 31.97 -21.82 18.79
C ASP A 497 32.61 -23.12 18.29
N ARG A 498 33.92 -23.22 18.48
CA ARG A 498 34.73 -24.34 18.00
C ARG A 498 34.27 -25.68 18.58
N TRP A 499 33.96 -25.73 19.87
CA TRP A 499 33.53 -26.97 20.53
C TRP A 499 32.13 -27.40 20.05
N ARG A 500 31.25 -26.44 19.76
CA ARG A 500 29.94 -26.74 19.13
C ARG A 500 30.09 -27.37 17.76
N ILE A 501 30.99 -26.83 16.94
CA ILE A 501 31.29 -27.37 15.61
C ILE A 501 31.84 -28.80 15.72
N GLU A 502 32.80 -29.02 16.60
CA GLU A 502 33.39 -30.34 16.85
C GLU A 502 32.33 -31.38 17.24
N ARG A 503 31.45 -31.04 18.19
CA ARG A 503 30.35 -31.92 18.62
C ARG A 503 29.36 -32.25 17.50
N PHE A 504 29.09 -31.28 16.62
CA PHE A 504 28.24 -31.53 15.46
C PHE A 504 28.90 -32.53 14.50
N LEU A 505 30.20 -32.35 14.20
CA LEU A 505 30.96 -33.23 13.32
C LEU A 505 31.09 -34.66 13.89
N GLU A 506 31.26 -34.81 15.22
CA GLU A 506 31.28 -36.12 15.89
C GLU A 506 29.98 -36.92 15.66
N GLY A 507 28.83 -36.24 15.69
CA GLY A 507 27.52 -36.85 15.42
C GLY A 507 27.19 -36.99 13.93
N ASN A 508 27.94 -36.30 13.05
CA ASN A 508 27.67 -36.19 11.62
C ASN A 508 29.00 -36.24 10.85
N VAL A 509 29.66 -37.40 10.86
CA VAL A 509 30.99 -37.55 10.26
C VAL A 509 30.94 -37.25 8.75
N PRO A 510 31.77 -36.31 8.23
CA PRO A 510 31.79 -35.95 6.82
C PRO A 510 32.69 -36.90 6.01
N TYR A 511 32.16 -38.06 5.62
CA TYR A 511 32.96 -39.13 5.01
C TYR A 511 33.57 -38.74 3.65
N ASN A 512 32.86 -37.98 2.81
CA ASN A 512 33.40 -37.54 1.51
C ASN A 512 34.59 -36.60 1.72
N LEU A 513 34.49 -35.71 2.72
CA LEU A 513 35.61 -34.86 3.09
C LEU A 513 36.81 -35.69 3.55
N LEU A 514 36.60 -36.64 4.46
CA LEU A 514 37.68 -37.48 5.01
C LEU A 514 38.44 -38.22 3.91
N GLU A 515 37.72 -38.79 2.94
CA GLU A 515 38.31 -39.43 1.76
C GLU A 515 39.13 -38.43 0.94
N LEU A 516 38.57 -37.24 0.66
CA LEU A 516 39.20 -36.18 -0.12
C LEU A 516 40.50 -35.66 0.50
N ILE A 517 40.58 -35.59 1.83
CA ILE A 517 41.78 -35.14 2.57
C ILE A 517 42.67 -36.30 3.05
N GLY A 518 42.35 -37.54 2.67
CA GLY A 518 43.14 -38.73 2.98
C GLY A 518 43.23 -39.06 4.48
N GLN A 519 42.17 -38.79 5.25
CA GLN A 519 42.08 -39.15 6.68
C GLN A 519 41.20 -40.38 6.88
N ARG A 520 41.58 -41.27 7.80
CA ARG A 520 40.86 -42.52 8.07
C ARG A 520 39.61 -42.31 8.95
N ASP A 521 39.69 -41.35 9.87
CA ASP A 521 38.66 -41.05 10.85
C ASP A 521 38.63 -39.55 11.18
N LEU A 522 37.55 -39.13 11.85
CA LEU A 522 37.37 -37.74 12.25
C LEU A 522 38.40 -37.31 13.31
N GLU A 523 38.83 -38.20 14.20
CA GLU A 523 39.82 -37.87 15.24
C GLU A 523 41.16 -37.47 14.63
N GLY A 524 41.62 -38.21 13.61
CA GLY A 524 42.81 -37.88 12.84
C GLY A 524 42.68 -36.56 12.08
N ALA A 525 41.50 -36.26 11.55
CA ALA A 525 41.21 -34.99 10.87
C ALA A 525 41.23 -33.79 11.83
N LEU A 526 40.60 -33.91 13.01
CA LEU A 526 40.55 -32.87 14.05
C LEU A 526 41.92 -32.58 14.69
N LYS A 527 42.83 -33.57 14.72
CA LYS A 527 44.22 -33.35 15.16
C LYS A 527 45.03 -32.47 14.20
N ARG A 528 44.64 -32.40 12.92
CA ARG A 528 45.39 -31.73 11.85
C ARG A 528 44.72 -30.47 11.30
N ASN A 529 43.44 -30.26 11.60
CA ASN A 529 42.65 -29.16 11.07
C ASN A 529 41.82 -28.53 12.19
N ASP A 530 41.57 -27.22 12.07
CA ASP A 530 40.63 -26.55 12.94
C ASP A 530 39.19 -27.04 12.61
N PRO A 531 38.32 -27.27 13.61
CA PRO A 531 36.95 -27.75 13.38
C PRO A 531 36.17 -26.84 12.43
N ALA A 532 36.40 -25.52 12.46
CA ALA A 532 35.75 -24.59 11.56
C ALA A 532 36.20 -24.80 10.10
N ASP A 533 37.48 -25.14 9.88
CA ASP A 533 37.98 -25.46 8.55
C ASP A 533 37.32 -26.73 8.02
N LEU A 534 37.16 -27.75 8.86
CA LEU A 534 36.47 -29.00 8.50
C LEU A 534 35.01 -28.72 8.13
N LEU A 535 34.29 -27.95 8.93
CA LEU A 535 32.89 -27.61 8.66
C LEU A 535 32.73 -26.84 7.34
N ILE A 536 33.57 -25.84 7.07
CA ILE A 536 33.56 -25.10 5.80
C ILE A 536 33.78 -26.06 4.63
N MET A 537 34.80 -26.92 4.70
CA MET A 537 35.06 -27.86 3.63
C MET A 537 33.92 -28.86 3.43
N SER A 538 33.29 -29.33 4.52
CA SER A 538 32.15 -30.25 4.46
C SER A 538 30.95 -29.67 3.71
N PHE A 539 30.69 -28.36 3.81
CA PHE A 539 29.61 -27.71 3.03
C PHE A 539 29.84 -27.74 1.52
N PHE A 540 31.08 -27.94 1.06
CA PHE A 540 31.41 -28.07 -0.36
C PHE A 540 31.54 -29.52 -0.84
N THR A 541 31.74 -30.48 0.06
CA THR A 541 32.02 -31.88 -0.28
C THR A 541 30.89 -32.83 0.06
N GLU A 542 30.06 -32.52 1.06
CA GLU A 542 28.95 -33.35 1.51
C GLU A 542 27.65 -33.03 0.77
N GLY A 543 26.72 -33.99 0.75
CA GLY A 543 25.42 -33.85 0.07
C GLY A 543 24.36 -33.09 0.88
N THR A 544 23.15 -32.99 0.32
CA THR A 544 21.99 -32.30 0.91
C THR A 544 21.65 -32.80 2.31
N ASP A 545 21.73 -34.11 2.56
CA ASP A 545 21.42 -34.70 3.87
C ASP A 545 22.29 -34.14 5.00
N PHE A 546 23.58 -33.88 4.74
CA PHE A 546 24.48 -33.27 5.73
C PHE A 546 24.04 -31.84 6.05
N HIS A 547 23.67 -31.08 5.02
CA HIS A 547 23.19 -29.70 5.16
C HIS A 547 21.87 -29.62 5.93
N GLU A 548 20.93 -30.53 5.65
CA GLU A 548 19.67 -30.62 6.39
C GLU A 548 19.92 -30.93 7.87
N ARG A 549 20.77 -31.92 8.17
CA ARG A 549 21.16 -32.24 9.56
C ARG A 549 21.83 -31.06 10.25
N PHE A 550 22.68 -30.30 9.56
CA PHE A 550 23.28 -29.08 10.10
C PHE A 550 22.22 -28.04 10.46
N TRP A 551 21.30 -27.74 9.55
CA TRP A 551 20.28 -26.72 9.81
C TRP A 551 19.27 -27.17 10.87
N ASP A 552 18.98 -28.45 10.98
CA ASP A 552 18.12 -29.03 12.02
C ASP A 552 18.74 -28.91 13.40
N TRP A 553 20.04 -29.17 13.49
CA TRP A 553 20.83 -28.90 14.69
C TRP A 553 20.87 -27.41 15.02
N PHE A 554 21.18 -26.57 14.03
CA PHE A 554 21.35 -25.12 14.17
C PHE A 554 20.05 -24.39 14.53
N ARG A 555 18.87 -24.94 14.19
CA ARG A 555 17.57 -24.38 14.62
C ARG A 555 17.45 -24.19 16.13
N ASN A 556 18.23 -24.94 16.92
CA ASN A 556 18.27 -24.86 18.38
C ASN A 556 19.39 -23.95 18.91
N ALA A 557 20.14 -23.27 18.02
CA ALA A 557 21.26 -22.44 18.40
C ALA A 557 20.82 -21.26 19.29
N ARG A 558 21.69 -20.94 20.24
CA ARG A 558 21.52 -19.83 21.19
C ARG A 558 22.72 -18.89 21.06
N ALA A 559 22.61 -17.68 21.61
CA ALA A 559 23.70 -16.71 21.55
C ALA A 559 25.00 -17.23 22.18
N ASP A 560 24.92 -18.11 23.20
CA ASP A 560 26.06 -18.74 23.84
C ASP A 560 26.73 -19.85 23.00
N TRP A 561 26.19 -20.16 21.82
CA TRP A 561 26.88 -21.00 20.83
C TRP A 561 27.88 -20.20 19.99
N PHE A 562 27.92 -18.89 20.16
CA PHE A 562 28.81 -18.01 19.43
C PHE A 562 29.84 -17.40 20.40
N THR A 563 31.09 -17.34 19.98
CA THR A 563 32.21 -16.80 20.76
C THR A 563 32.94 -15.72 19.98
N PRO A 564 33.58 -14.76 20.68
CA PRO A 564 34.57 -13.89 20.07
C PRO A 564 35.71 -14.72 19.46
N SER A 565 35.87 -14.64 18.14
CA SER A 565 36.93 -15.34 17.40
C SER A 565 37.45 -14.43 16.28
N PRO A 566 38.77 -14.40 16.01
CA PRO A 566 39.32 -13.56 14.95
C PRO A 566 38.84 -14.03 13.58
N LYS A 567 38.53 -13.07 12.70
CA LYS A 567 38.34 -13.34 11.27
C LYS A 567 39.61 -13.98 10.68
N GLY A 568 39.43 -14.96 9.81
CA GLY A 568 40.54 -15.70 9.22
C GLY A 568 40.29 -16.15 7.78
N PHE A 569 41.16 -17.04 7.30
CA PHE A 569 41.07 -17.60 5.96
C PHE A 569 41.60 -19.03 5.91
N LEU A 570 41.19 -19.74 4.87
CA LEU A 570 41.52 -21.14 4.62
C LEU A 570 41.99 -21.28 3.17
N ILE A 571 43.26 -21.62 2.95
CA ILE A 571 43.78 -21.88 1.59
C ILE A 571 43.69 -23.37 1.24
N ARG A 572 43.08 -23.69 0.10
CA ARG A 572 42.97 -25.06 -0.41
C ARG A 572 43.24 -25.15 -1.91
N GLU A 573 43.58 -26.36 -2.35
CA GLU A 573 43.77 -26.68 -3.77
C GLU A 573 42.46 -26.54 -4.54
N ARG A 574 42.49 -25.79 -5.65
CA ARG A 574 41.29 -25.50 -6.46
C ARG A 574 40.63 -26.77 -7.02
N LYS A 575 41.41 -27.80 -7.36
CA LYS A 575 40.86 -29.07 -7.90
C LYS A 575 39.83 -29.72 -6.98
N ASN A 576 39.96 -29.48 -5.67
CA ASN A 576 39.08 -30.02 -4.64
C ASN A 576 37.95 -29.04 -4.28
N PHE A 577 38.17 -27.74 -4.50
CA PHE A 577 37.24 -26.65 -4.13
C PHE A 577 37.17 -25.60 -5.25
N PRO A 578 36.55 -25.89 -6.40
CA PRO A 578 36.55 -24.97 -7.55
C PRO A 578 35.70 -23.72 -7.34
N GLN A 579 34.90 -23.66 -6.26
CA GLN A 579 33.82 -22.70 -6.09
C GLN A 579 34.30 -21.27 -5.79
N TRP A 580 35.47 -21.04 -5.17
CA TRP A 580 35.86 -19.69 -4.73
C TRP A 580 35.85 -18.65 -5.86
N VAL A 581 36.47 -18.98 -7.00
CA VAL A 581 36.46 -18.11 -8.19
C VAL A 581 35.07 -18.02 -8.84
N GLN A 582 34.29 -19.10 -8.78
CA GLN A 582 32.95 -19.17 -9.37
C GLN A 582 31.89 -18.44 -8.52
N SER A 583 32.12 -18.32 -7.21
CA SER A 583 31.28 -17.65 -6.22
C SER A 583 31.27 -16.13 -6.40
N ARG A 584 32.28 -15.57 -7.09
CA ARG A 584 32.42 -14.14 -7.40
C ARG A 584 32.40 -13.24 -6.16
N GLY A 585 32.93 -13.73 -5.04
CA GLY A 585 32.97 -12.99 -3.78
C GLY A 585 31.68 -13.06 -2.98
N GLU A 586 30.92 -14.15 -3.12
CA GLU A 586 29.82 -14.48 -2.22
C GLU A 586 30.23 -15.63 -1.28
N PRO A 587 30.20 -15.42 0.05
CA PRO A 587 30.59 -16.45 1.00
C PRO A 587 29.47 -17.48 1.18
N SER A 588 29.83 -18.75 1.36
CA SER A 588 28.90 -19.77 1.84
C SER A 588 28.38 -19.45 3.25
N GLU A 589 27.27 -20.09 3.66
CA GLU A 589 26.77 -19.94 5.03
C GLU A 589 27.79 -20.42 6.07
N ALA A 590 28.55 -21.48 5.76
CA ALA A 590 29.58 -21.99 6.66
C ALA A 590 30.75 -21.02 6.84
N GLU A 591 31.21 -20.37 5.76
CA GLU A 591 32.27 -19.34 5.85
C GLU A 591 31.85 -18.19 6.76
N LEU A 592 30.61 -17.71 6.62
CA LEU A 592 30.05 -16.66 7.48
C LEU A 592 29.94 -17.09 8.94
N LEU A 593 29.38 -18.28 9.19
CA LEU A 593 29.19 -18.81 10.54
C LEU A 593 30.52 -19.06 11.25
N CYS A 594 31.55 -19.48 10.51
CA CYS A 594 32.86 -19.81 11.03
C CYS A 594 33.84 -18.62 11.08
N GLY A 595 33.51 -17.48 10.45
CA GLY A 595 34.40 -16.32 10.42
C GLY A 595 35.65 -16.50 9.55
N LYS A 596 35.62 -17.42 8.57
CA LYS A 596 36.79 -17.74 7.73
C LYS A 596 36.44 -17.78 6.26
N ILE A 597 37.33 -17.25 5.43
CA ILE A 597 37.17 -17.18 3.97
C ILE A 597 37.92 -18.36 3.31
N LEU A 598 37.24 -19.18 2.52
CA LEU A 598 37.90 -20.20 1.70
C LEU A 598 38.49 -19.55 0.45
N ILE A 599 39.79 -19.75 0.20
CA ILE A 599 40.53 -19.14 -0.90
C ILE A 599 41.31 -20.22 -1.65
N THR A 600 41.37 -20.15 -2.99
CA THR A 600 42.03 -21.16 -3.82
C THR A 600 42.92 -20.56 -4.91
N PRO A 601 44.07 -21.16 -5.26
CA PRO A 601 44.91 -20.71 -6.37
C PRO A 601 44.21 -20.72 -7.73
N TYR A 602 44.73 -19.89 -8.65
CA TYR A 602 44.31 -19.93 -10.04
C TYR A 602 45.07 -21.02 -10.82
N PRO A 603 44.45 -21.67 -11.81
CA PRO A 603 45.16 -22.58 -12.69
C PRO A 603 46.11 -21.80 -13.58
N ARG A 604 47.34 -22.31 -13.79
CA ARG A 604 48.33 -21.68 -14.68
C ARG A 604 47.84 -21.46 -16.11
N ALA A 605 46.87 -22.27 -16.57
CA ALA A 605 46.30 -22.15 -17.91
C ALA A 605 45.31 -20.97 -18.06
N ALA A 606 44.86 -20.37 -16.96
CA ALA A 606 44.00 -19.19 -17.01
C ALA A 606 44.89 -17.93 -17.05
N GLU A 607 45.20 -17.44 -18.25
CA GLU A 607 45.87 -16.15 -18.45
C GLU A 607 44.97 -15.01 -17.98
N ILE A 608 45.15 -14.55 -16.74
CA ILE A 608 44.34 -13.50 -16.13
C ILE A 608 45.13 -12.21 -16.06
N GLU A 609 44.50 -11.14 -16.52
CA GLU A 609 45.14 -9.82 -16.68
C GLU A 609 45.33 -9.09 -15.33
N PHE A 610 44.34 -9.15 -14.43
CA PHE A 610 44.35 -8.37 -13.16
C PHE A 610 44.20 -9.24 -11.89
N PRO A 611 45.06 -10.25 -11.67
CA PRO A 611 44.87 -11.19 -10.57
C PRO A 611 45.05 -10.55 -9.19
N TYR A 612 45.98 -9.62 -8.98
CA TYR A 612 46.22 -9.03 -7.66
C TYR A 612 45.09 -8.08 -7.25
N LEU A 613 44.57 -7.29 -8.21
CA LEU A 613 43.35 -6.51 -8.02
C LEU A 613 42.17 -7.40 -7.65
N LEU A 614 42.03 -8.57 -8.29
CA LEU A 614 40.96 -9.51 -8.00
C LEU A 614 41.05 -10.06 -6.57
N TYR A 615 42.21 -10.60 -6.17
CA TYR A 615 42.38 -11.16 -4.82
C TYR A 615 42.13 -10.09 -3.76
N LEU A 616 42.70 -8.90 -3.92
CA LEU A 616 42.47 -7.78 -3.00
C LEU A 616 40.98 -7.43 -2.89
N SER A 617 40.30 -7.24 -4.03
CA SER A 617 38.89 -6.85 -4.06
C SER A 617 37.98 -7.89 -3.39
N LEU A 618 38.15 -9.16 -3.74
CA LEU A 618 37.32 -10.24 -3.22
C LEU A 618 37.57 -10.49 -1.73
N ILE A 619 38.83 -10.49 -1.30
CA ILE A 619 39.19 -10.71 0.11
C ILE A 619 38.70 -9.55 0.97
N ALA A 620 38.89 -8.30 0.53
CA ALA A 620 38.40 -7.14 1.26
C ALA A 620 36.87 -7.16 1.40
N LYS A 621 36.14 -7.47 0.32
CA LYS A 621 34.67 -7.62 0.35
C LYS A 621 34.25 -8.69 1.35
N LEU A 622 34.76 -9.92 1.20
CA LEU A 622 34.39 -11.06 2.03
C LEU A 622 34.75 -10.81 3.50
N ASN A 623 35.90 -10.20 3.78
CA ASN A 623 36.31 -9.87 5.15
C ASN A 623 35.36 -8.88 5.84
N VAL A 624 34.91 -7.85 5.10
CA VAL A 624 33.93 -6.88 5.58
C VAL A 624 32.55 -7.53 5.75
N GLU A 625 32.16 -8.42 4.83
CA GLU A 625 30.89 -9.13 4.92
C GLU A 625 30.84 -10.01 6.19
N LEU A 626 31.92 -10.74 6.52
CA LEU A 626 32.05 -11.46 7.79
C LEU A 626 31.85 -10.56 9.01
N GLU A 627 32.42 -9.36 8.98
CA GLU A 627 32.32 -8.39 10.07
C GLU A 627 30.88 -7.91 10.26
N ILE A 628 30.21 -7.49 9.18
CA ILE A 628 28.85 -6.95 9.26
C ILE A 628 27.85 -8.04 9.71
N PHE A 629 27.98 -9.27 9.19
CA PHE A 629 27.15 -10.39 9.68
C PHE A 629 27.38 -10.66 11.17
N SER A 630 28.64 -10.66 11.62
CA SER A 630 28.98 -10.81 13.04
C SER A 630 28.34 -9.70 13.89
N GLU A 631 28.39 -8.45 13.45
CA GLU A 631 27.77 -7.31 14.15
C GLU A 631 26.24 -7.42 14.20
N ASP A 632 25.61 -7.83 13.10
CA ASP A 632 24.17 -8.10 13.06
C ASP A 632 23.78 -9.20 14.05
N TRP A 633 24.56 -10.28 14.13
CA TRP A 633 24.30 -11.38 15.04
C TRP A 633 24.51 -10.99 16.50
N ARG A 634 25.52 -10.16 16.81
CA ARG A 634 25.66 -9.55 18.14
C ARG A 634 24.41 -8.76 18.52
N LYS A 635 23.84 -7.97 17.62
CA LYS A 635 22.59 -7.26 17.87
C LYS A 635 21.41 -8.22 18.04
N PHE A 636 21.27 -9.23 17.18
CA PHE A 636 20.20 -10.23 17.30
C PHE A 636 20.24 -11.00 18.62
N SER A 637 21.41 -11.19 19.23
CA SER A 637 21.56 -11.83 20.53
C SER A 637 20.78 -11.10 21.64
N GLN A 638 20.53 -9.79 21.47
CA GLN A 638 19.85 -8.92 22.42
C GLN A 638 18.34 -8.81 22.15
N GLU A 639 17.85 -9.33 21.02
CA GLU A 639 16.48 -9.07 20.53
C GLU A 639 15.57 -10.32 20.50
N GLY A 640 16.04 -11.45 21.01
CA GLY A 640 15.31 -12.72 21.03
C GLY A 640 15.18 -13.41 19.66
N ARG A 641 14.77 -14.69 19.67
CA ARG A 641 14.68 -15.58 18.48
C ARG A 641 15.98 -15.62 17.67
N PHE A 642 17.10 -15.74 18.38
CA PHE A 642 18.45 -15.61 17.82
C PHE A 642 18.71 -16.54 16.62
N ALA A 643 18.54 -17.87 16.77
CA ALA A 643 18.73 -18.82 15.68
C ALA A 643 17.88 -18.49 14.44
N GLU A 644 16.61 -18.16 14.64
CA GLU A 644 15.70 -17.77 13.56
C GLU A 644 16.24 -16.56 12.79
N LYS A 645 16.67 -15.51 13.50
CA LYS A 645 17.21 -14.29 12.87
C LYS A 645 18.54 -14.53 12.15
N VAL A 646 19.44 -15.33 12.73
CA VAL A 646 20.70 -15.70 12.08
C VAL A 646 20.42 -16.47 10.79
N MET A 647 19.61 -17.53 10.84
CA MET A 647 19.20 -18.28 9.65
C MET A 647 18.52 -17.39 8.61
N ASN A 648 17.61 -16.52 9.05
CA ASN A 648 16.91 -15.58 8.17
C ASN A 648 17.87 -14.61 7.47
N SER A 649 18.88 -14.11 8.18
CA SER A 649 19.89 -13.20 7.62
C SER A 649 20.79 -13.85 6.57
N LEU A 650 20.92 -15.18 6.62
CA LEU A 650 21.68 -16.00 5.68
C LEU A 650 20.85 -16.43 4.46
N ARG A 651 19.52 -16.54 4.61
CA ARG A 651 18.57 -16.96 3.57
C ARG A 651 18.24 -15.85 2.56
N GLN A 652 17.79 -16.24 1.37
CA GLN A 652 17.23 -15.36 0.32
C GLN A 652 18.15 -14.20 -0.11
N ARG A 653 19.45 -14.47 -0.28
CA ARG A 653 20.41 -13.50 -0.85
C ARG A 653 20.14 -13.16 -2.32
N TRP A 654 19.30 -13.92 -3.01
CA TRP A 654 19.09 -13.73 -4.43
C TRP A 654 17.76 -13.04 -4.73
N SER A 655 17.84 -11.82 -5.24
CA SER A 655 16.71 -11.12 -5.84
C SER A 655 17.01 -10.71 -7.28
N LYS A 656 15.98 -10.72 -8.11
CA LYS A 656 16.03 -10.08 -9.44
C LYS A 656 15.66 -8.59 -9.38
N ASP A 657 15.09 -8.15 -8.26
CA ASP A 657 14.72 -6.76 -8.07
C ASP A 657 15.94 -5.94 -7.63
N PRO A 658 16.40 -4.97 -8.44
CA PRO A 658 17.55 -4.14 -8.09
C PRO A 658 17.30 -3.31 -6.82
N LEU A 659 16.03 -3.05 -6.46
CA LEU A 659 15.64 -2.32 -5.25
C LEU A 659 15.53 -3.22 -4.01
N SER A 660 15.93 -4.49 -4.06
CA SER A 660 15.82 -5.37 -2.90
C SER A 660 16.76 -4.99 -1.75
N ALA A 661 16.35 -5.31 -0.52
CA ALA A 661 17.16 -5.01 0.66
C ALA A 661 18.56 -5.66 0.62
N HIS A 662 18.68 -6.84 0.01
CA HIS A 662 19.97 -7.51 -0.17
C HIS A 662 20.90 -6.74 -1.13
N GLU A 663 20.39 -6.23 -2.26
CA GLU A 663 21.24 -5.50 -3.21
C GLU A 663 21.79 -4.19 -2.59
N VAL A 664 20.97 -3.52 -1.76
CA VAL A 664 21.39 -2.32 -1.01
C VAL A 664 22.37 -2.67 0.13
N PHE A 665 22.19 -3.82 0.79
CA PHE A 665 23.17 -4.36 1.74
C PHE A 665 24.53 -4.60 1.07
N GLU A 666 24.54 -5.24 -0.09
CA GLU A 666 25.78 -5.48 -0.83
C GLU A 666 26.47 -4.18 -1.28
N ALA A 667 25.70 -3.13 -1.58
CA ALA A 667 26.25 -1.80 -1.83
C ALA A 667 27.05 -1.28 -0.62
N TYR A 668 26.52 -1.49 0.59
CA TYR A 668 27.17 -1.10 1.84
C TYR A 668 28.44 -1.90 2.10
N VAL A 669 28.41 -3.22 1.87
CA VAL A 669 29.60 -4.09 1.95
C VAL A 669 30.70 -3.59 1.02
N ASN A 670 30.37 -3.27 -0.24
CA ASN A 670 31.33 -2.76 -1.21
C ASN A 670 31.95 -1.42 -0.76
N GLU A 671 31.13 -0.47 -0.30
CA GLU A 671 31.64 0.81 0.21
C GLU A 671 32.60 0.62 1.39
N CYS A 672 32.21 -0.22 2.36
CA CYS A 672 33.04 -0.54 3.51
C CYS A 672 34.35 -1.22 3.09
N SER A 673 34.33 -2.12 2.10
CA SER A 673 35.54 -2.78 1.60
C SER A 673 36.51 -1.80 0.93
N VAL A 674 36.00 -0.87 0.12
CA VAL A 674 36.83 0.13 -0.56
C VAL A 674 37.41 1.12 0.45
N ARG A 675 36.60 1.55 1.44
CA ARG A 675 37.09 2.35 2.57
C ARG A 675 38.19 1.63 3.34
N ARG A 676 38.07 0.31 3.51
CA ARG A 676 39.07 -0.50 4.21
C ARG A 676 40.39 -0.58 3.44
N ILE A 677 40.32 -0.77 2.13
CA ILE A 677 41.49 -0.73 1.25
C ILE A 677 42.17 0.65 1.36
N GLY A 678 41.41 1.74 1.24
CA GLY A 678 41.97 3.11 1.31
C GLY A 678 42.50 3.54 2.68
N ALA A 679 42.18 2.80 3.74
CA ALA A 679 42.73 3.04 5.07
C ALA A 679 44.16 2.48 5.25
N SER A 680 44.61 1.57 4.37
CA SER A 680 46.03 1.18 4.30
C SER A 680 46.81 2.27 3.56
N PRO A 681 47.88 2.85 4.16
CA PRO A 681 48.73 3.81 3.47
C PRO A 681 49.34 3.25 2.18
N LEU A 682 49.76 1.98 2.20
CA LEU A 682 50.36 1.30 1.05
C LEU A 682 49.35 1.11 -0.07
N LEU A 683 48.15 0.62 0.24
CA LEU A 683 47.12 0.39 -0.77
C LEU A 683 46.53 1.71 -1.29
N GLN A 684 46.45 2.74 -0.44
CA GLN A 684 46.05 4.09 -0.84
C GLN A 684 47.07 4.71 -1.82
N GLU A 685 48.38 4.52 -1.59
CA GLU A 685 49.43 4.95 -2.52
C GLU A 685 49.26 4.30 -3.89
N VAL A 686 48.94 2.99 -3.92
CA VAL A 686 48.86 2.21 -5.16
C VAL A 686 47.54 2.43 -5.92
N LEU A 687 46.38 2.40 -5.26
CA LEU A 687 45.08 2.55 -5.92
C LEU A 687 44.64 4.01 -6.10
N GLY A 688 45.05 4.91 -5.19
CA GLY A 688 44.80 6.34 -5.27
C GLY A 688 43.35 6.69 -5.64
N LYS A 689 43.17 7.45 -6.73
CA LYS A 689 41.86 7.91 -7.21
C LYS A 689 40.91 6.77 -7.58
N LEU A 690 41.38 5.56 -7.93
CA LEU A 690 40.50 4.44 -8.29
C LEU A 690 39.56 4.02 -7.14
N LEU A 691 39.94 4.30 -5.89
CA LEU A 691 39.10 4.05 -4.72
C LEU A 691 37.87 4.95 -4.68
N GLU A 692 37.94 6.18 -5.23
CA GLU A 692 36.79 7.09 -5.32
C GLU A 692 35.89 6.78 -6.52
N LEU A 693 36.39 5.99 -7.47
CA LEU A 693 35.77 5.75 -8.77
C LEU A 693 35.13 4.35 -8.89
N TYR A 694 35.15 3.54 -7.82
CA TYR A 694 34.75 2.13 -7.86
C TYR A 694 33.29 1.89 -8.34
N TYR A 695 32.43 2.90 -8.23
CA TYR A 695 31.02 2.87 -8.60
C TYR A 695 30.71 3.62 -9.91
N VAL A 696 31.69 4.32 -10.49
CA VAL A 696 31.48 5.27 -11.59
C VAL A 696 31.28 4.53 -12.90
N VAL A 697 30.20 4.88 -13.60
CA VAL A 697 29.93 4.43 -14.97
C VAL A 697 29.73 5.65 -15.86
N TYR A 698 30.75 5.95 -16.65
CA TYR A 698 30.76 7.08 -17.55
C TYR A 698 29.93 6.81 -18.81
N ARG A 699 29.08 7.77 -19.18
CA ARG A 699 28.15 7.71 -20.31
C ARG A 699 28.31 8.94 -21.19
N ARG A 700 29.09 8.83 -22.27
CA ARG A 700 29.25 9.93 -23.24
C ARG A 700 29.28 9.42 -24.67
N ASP A 701 28.56 10.10 -25.55
CA ASP A 701 28.50 9.81 -26.99
C ASP A 701 28.19 8.33 -27.32
N GLY A 702 27.32 7.70 -26.50
CA GLY A 702 26.95 6.28 -26.63
C GLY A 702 27.99 5.28 -26.10
N THR A 703 29.15 5.76 -25.62
CA THR A 703 30.17 4.93 -24.98
C THR A 703 29.82 4.70 -23.52
N LEU A 704 29.81 3.42 -23.11
CA LEU A 704 29.61 3.00 -21.73
C LEU A 704 30.94 2.48 -21.16
N LEU A 705 31.47 3.15 -20.13
CA LEU A 705 32.74 2.77 -19.51
C LEU A 705 32.62 2.76 -17.98
N THR A 706 32.74 1.59 -17.36
CA THR A 706 32.93 1.51 -15.90
C THR A 706 34.36 1.86 -15.53
N LEU A 707 34.54 2.64 -14.46
CA LEU A 707 35.84 2.92 -13.83
C LEU A 707 36.09 2.02 -12.60
N GLY A 708 35.16 1.11 -12.31
CA GLY A 708 35.21 0.22 -11.16
C GLY A 708 36.25 -0.89 -11.30
N PHE A 709 37.39 -0.75 -10.61
CA PHE A 709 38.42 -1.80 -10.59
C PHE A 709 37.91 -3.20 -10.16
N PRO A 710 36.94 -3.35 -9.22
CA PRO A 710 36.43 -4.68 -8.89
C PRO A 710 35.68 -5.32 -10.07
N SER A 711 34.90 -4.53 -10.81
CA SER A 711 34.17 -4.99 -12.00
C SER A 711 35.13 -5.43 -13.10
N TRP A 712 36.20 -4.68 -13.35
CA TRP A 712 37.24 -5.05 -14.31
C TRP A 712 37.98 -6.32 -13.91
N ALA A 713 38.41 -6.42 -12.64
CA ALA A 713 39.10 -7.59 -12.14
C ALA A 713 38.26 -8.86 -12.31
N ILE A 714 36.96 -8.81 -11.97
CA ILE A 714 36.04 -9.94 -12.16
C ILE A 714 35.80 -10.20 -13.65
N TYR A 715 35.62 -9.17 -14.48
CA TYR A 715 35.34 -9.33 -15.91
C TYR A 715 36.44 -10.09 -16.65
N ARG A 716 37.70 -9.83 -16.29
CA ARG A 716 38.86 -10.49 -16.90
C ARG A 716 39.01 -11.95 -16.55
N THR A 717 38.44 -12.41 -15.43
CA THR A 717 38.45 -13.84 -15.08
C THR A 717 37.71 -14.72 -16.10
N TRP A 718 36.89 -14.14 -16.97
CA TRP A 718 36.13 -14.87 -18.00
C TRP A 718 36.84 -14.93 -19.36
N GLY A 719 38.10 -14.48 -19.44
CA GLY A 719 38.85 -14.42 -20.70
C GLY A 719 38.28 -13.41 -21.71
N ARG A 720 37.44 -12.48 -21.25
CA ARG A 720 36.80 -11.46 -22.10
C ARG A 720 37.73 -10.27 -22.30
N LYS A 721 37.85 -9.81 -23.55
CA LYS A 721 38.55 -8.58 -23.93
C LYS A 721 37.58 -7.40 -24.07
N GLY A 722 38.12 -6.18 -24.10
CA GLY A 722 37.34 -4.94 -24.25
C GLY A 722 36.59 -4.51 -22.99
N VAL A 723 35.69 -3.54 -23.10
CA VAL A 723 35.01 -2.95 -21.94
C VAL A 723 33.92 -3.87 -21.37
N PRO A 724 33.73 -3.94 -20.04
CA PRO A 724 32.61 -4.66 -19.43
C PRO A 724 31.25 -4.24 -20.01
N SER A 725 30.48 -5.21 -20.49
CA SER A 725 29.19 -4.93 -21.13
C SER A 725 28.10 -4.56 -20.13
N LYS A 726 27.06 -3.83 -20.58
CA LYS A 726 25.88 -3.50 -19.77
C LYS A 726 25.30 -4.71 -19.03
N GLY A 727 25.15 -5.85 -19.71
CA GLY A 727 24.56 -7.06 -19.13
C GLY A 727 25.45 -7.72 -18.07
N PHE A 728 26.76 -7.48 -18.14
CA PHE A 728 27.69 -7.88 -17.10
C PHE A 728 27.55 -6.98 -15.87
N LEU A 729 27.51 -5.65 -16.06
CA LEU A 729 27.37 -4.69 -14.96
C LEU A 729 26.03 -4.81 -14.23
N SER A 730 24.91 -5.01 -14.93
CA SER A 730 23.59 -5.12 -14.31
C SER A 730 23.20 -6.54 -13.85
N GLY A 731 23.86 -7.57 -14.38
CA GLY A 731 23.47 -8.96 -14.15
C GLY A 731 24.49 -9.80 -13.37
N LYS A 732 25.77 -9.43 -13.37
CA LYS A 732 26.86 -10.29 -12.90
C LYS A 732 27.68 -9.66 -11.78
N THR A 733 28.25 -8.46 -11.97
CA THR A 733 29.01 -7.78 -10.89
C THR A 733 28.12 -6.94 -9.99
N LYS A 734 27.21 -6.16 -10.60
CA LYS A 734 26.26 -5.27 -9.91
C LYS A 734 26.88 -4.23 -8.98
N VAL A 735 28.19 -4.08 -8.90
CA VAL A 735 28.86 -3.15 -7.96
C VAL A 735 28.34 -1.72 -8.13
N GLU A 736 28.35 -1.23 -9.36
CA GLU A 736 27.93 0.11 -9.74
C GLU A 736 26.40 0.27 -9.65
N GLN A 737 25.64 -0.76 -10.06
CA GLN A 737 24.18 -0.76 -9.96
C GLN A 737 23.71 -0.67 -8.52
N ARG A 738 24.30 -1.49 -7.63
CA ARG A 738 24.00 -1.52 -6.19
C ARG A 738 24.27 -0.19 -5.55
N TRP A 739 25.42 0.43 -5.85
CA TRP A 739 25.76 1.76 -5.37
C TRP A 739 24.73 2.80 -5.84
N PHE A 740 24.40 2.82 -7.14
CA PHE A 740 23.47 3.78 -7.71
C PHE A 740 22.07 3.67 -7.08
N VAL A 741 21.56 2.44 -6.97
CA VAL A 741 20.26 2.17 -6.35
C VAL A 741 20.25 2.61 -4.90
N ARG A 742 21.29 2.27 -4.13
CA ARG A 742 21.42 2.70 -2.74
C ARG A 742 21.38 4.23 -2.65
N GLU A 743 22.13 4.92 -3.50
CA GLU A 743 22.25 6.39 -3.47
C GLU A 743 20.91 7.07 -3.72
N ILE A 744 20.15 6.59 -4.72
CA ILE A 744 18.79 7.07 -4.99
C ILE A 744 17.87 6.82 -3.78
N ILE A 745 17.89 5.61 -3.21
CA ILE A 745 17.04 5.30 -2.04
C ILE A 745 17.40 6.20 -0.86
N SER A 746 18.69 6.39 -0.57
CA SER A 746 19.17 7.24 0.53
C SER A 746 18.69 8.68 0.40
N LYS A 747 18.89 9.29 -0.78
CA LYS A 747 18.47 10.67 -1.04
C LYS A 747 16.95 10.82 -0.97
N VAL A 748 16.19 9.85 -1.49
CA VAL A 748 14.73 9.87 -1.38
C VAL A 748 14.27 9.75 0.07
N THR A 749 14.87 8.86 0.88
CA THR A 749 14.53 8.71 2.31
C THR A 749 14.87 9.95 3.12
N GLU A 750 15.97 10.63 2.80
CA GLU A 750 16.37 11.88 3.44
C GLU A 750 15.39 13.01 3.10
N VAL A 751 15.03 13.18 1.82
CA VAL A 751 14.04 14.18 1.37
C VAL A 751 12.70 13.96 2.08
N MET A 752 12.24 12.71 2.16
CA MET A 752 10.98 12.36 2.83
C MET A 752 11.06 12.44 4.36
N GLY A 753 12.26 12.64 4.93
CA GLY A 753 12.45 12.68 6.38
C GLY A 753 12.27 11.34 7.08
N ILE A 754 12.42 10.22 6.37
CA ILE A 754 12.29 8.87 6.91
C ILE A 754 13.50 8.52 7.79
N GLY A 755 14.69 8.93 7.35
CA GLY A 755 15.95 8.67 8.06
C GLY A 755 17.16 8.86 7.15
N ASP A 756 18.34 8.84 7.77
CA ASP A 756 19.64 8.93 7.09
C ASP A 756 20.16 7.53 6.69
N ARG A 757 21.39 7.47 6.18
CA ARG A 757 22.06 6.20 5.83
C ARG A 757 22.16 5.24 7.01
N TYR A 758 22.36 5.73 8.23
CA TYR A 758 22.45 4.86 9.41
C TYR A 758 21.11 4.18 9.69
N TYR A 759 20.01 4.95 9.66
CA TYR A 759 18.66 4.40 9.74
C TYR A 759 18.39 3.35 8.65
N LEU A 760 18.81 3.63 7.40
CA LEU A 760 18.65 2.71 6.27
C LEU A 760 19.32 1.35 6.55
N TYR A 761 20.54 1.35 7.07
CA TYR A 761 21.28 0.11 7.37
C TYR A 761 20.71 -0.66 8.56
N GLU A 762 20.26 0.03 9.62
CA GLU A 762 19.52 -0.62 10.71
C GLU A 762 18.23 -1.26 10.18
N LYS A 763 17.52 -0.59 9.27
CA LYS A 763 16.32 -1.15 8.66
C LYS A 763 16.59 -2.39 7.83
N ILE A 764 17.67 -2.38 7.04
CA ILE A 764 18.11 -3.53 6.25
C ILE A 764 18.44 -4.71 7.17
N ARG A 765 19.13 -4.48 8.29
CA ARG A 765 19.39 -5.52 9.30
C ARG A 765 18.10 -6.13 9.85
N GLU A 766 17.13 -5.31 10.23
CA GLU A 766 15.82 -5.79 10.69
C GLU A 766 15.10 -6.64 9.62
N ILE A 767 15.11 -6.19 8.36
CA ILE A 767 14.47 -6.89 7.23
C ILE A 767 15.16 -8.24 6.98
N ARG A 768 16.48 -8.27 7.02
CA ARG A 768 17.27 -9.50 6.90
C ARG A 768 16.99 -10.47 8.05
N GLY A 769 16.91 -10.00 9.29
CA GLY A 769 16.53 -10.81 10.45
C GLY A 769 15.11 -11.41 10.36
N LYS A 770 14.22 -10.80 9.57
CA LYS A 770 12.86 -11.30 9.28
C LYS A 770 12.79 -12.23 8.06
N GLY A 771 13.91 -12.50 7.39
CA GLY A 771 13.98 -13.37 6.21
C GLY A 771 13.39 -12.73 4.96
N LYS A 772 13.43 -11.40 4.89
CA LYS A 772 12.78 -10.59 3.84
C LYS A 772 13.80 -9.86 2.95
N ALA A 773 15.05 -10.31 2.91
CA ALA A 773 16.14 -9.64 2.20
C ALA A 773 15.88 -9.46 0.69
N ALA A 774 15.12 -10.37 0.07
CA ALA A 774 14.75 -10.29 -1.34
C ALA A 774 13.62 -9.29 -1.64
N GLN A 775 12.93 -8.77 -0.62
CA GLN A 775 11.83 -7.82 -0.79
C GLN A 775 12.34 -6.44 -1.21
N ASN A 776 11.52 -5.74 -2.00
CA ASN A 776 11.80 -4.39 -2.46
C ASN A 776 11.85 -3.41 -1.27
N LEU A 777 13.03 -2.86 -1.03
CA LEU A 777 13.30 -1.98 0.11
C LEU A 777 12.49 -0.69 0.03
N ALA A 778 12.25 -0.16 -1.17
CA ALA A 778 11.45 1.05 -1.35
C ALA A 778 9.99 0.84 -0.91
N ILE A 779 9.43 -0.36 -1.12
CA ILE A 779 8.10 -0.71 -0.62
C ILE A 779 8.10 -0.84 0.90
N GLU A 780 9.09 -1.52 1.48
CA GLU A 780 9.20 -1.71 2.94
C GLU A 780 9.43 -0.39 3.70
N LEU A 781 10.13 0.57 3.08
CA LEU A 781 10.30 1.93 3.60
C LEU A 781 9.07 2.83 3.39
N GLY A 782 8.05 2.34 2.68
CA GLY A 782 6.83 3.10 2.39
C GLY A 782 7.00 4.20 1.34
N LEU A 783 8.07 4.15 0.52
CA LEU A 783 8.30 5.12 -0.55
C LEU A 783 7.19 5.07 -1.61
N PHE A 784 6.64 3.88 -1.85
CA PHE A 784 5.44 3.70 -2.66
C PHE A 784 4.71 2.39 -2.31
N PRO A 785 3.39 2.32 -2.52
CA PRO A 785 2.64 1.09 -2.29
C PRO A 785 3.15 -0.02 -3.22
N PRO A 786 3.09 -1.29 -2.79
CA PRO A 786 3.35 -2.40 -3.67
C PRO A 786 2.45 -2.30 -4.89
N ILE A 787 2.92 -2.81 -6.05
CA ILE A 787 2.03 -2.94 -7.21
C ILE A 787 0.93 -3.92 -6.81
N SER A 788 -0.23 -3.42 -6.39
CA SER A 788 -1.42 -4.21 -6.17
C SER A 788 -2.01 -4.49 -7.55
N VAL A 789 -1.56 -5.58 -8.15
CA VAL A 789 -2.26 -6.17 -9.28
C VAL A 789 -3.54 -6.73 -8.66
N ASP A 790 -4.67 -6.04 -8.84
CA ASP A 790 -5.97 -6.39 -8.27
C ASP A 790 -6.45 -7.72 -8.86
N ARG A 791 -5.95 -8.84 -8.33
CA ARG A 791 -6.17 -10.20 -8.86
C ARG A 791 -7.65 -10.57 -8.96
N GLU A 792 -8.53 -9.89 -8.21
CA GLU A 792 -9.98 -10.08 -8.31
C GLU A 792 -10.59 -9.35 -9.51
N ASN A 793 -10.00 -8.24 -9.96
CA ASN A 793 -10.45 -7.47 -11.15
C ASN A 793 -9.54 -7.57 -12.39
N LEU A 794 -8.33 -8.15 -12.32
CA LEU A 794 -7.56 -8.56 -13.50
C LEU A 794 -8.36 -9.41 -14.49
N PRO A 795 -9.28 -10.30 -14.06
CA PRO A 795 -10.07 -11.07 -15.01
C PRO A 795 -10.94 -10.21 -15.91
N VAL A 796 -11.21 -8.92 -15.61
CA VAL A 796 -12.05 -8.06 -16.48
C VAL A 796 -11.22 -7.32 -17.53
N LEU A 797 -10.02 -6.85 -17.16
CA LEU A 797 -9.07 -6.18 -18.08
C LEU A 797 -8.26 -7.18 -18.93
N PHE A 798 -8.07 -8.39 -18.42
CA PHE A 798 -7.36 -9.49 -19.08
C PHE A 798 -8.21 -10.76 -19.12
N SER A 799 -9.54 -10.63 -19.21
CA SER A 799 -10.36 -11.74 -19.71
C SER A 799 -9.70 -12.16 -21.02
N PRO A 800 -9.16 -13.38 -21.13
CA PRO A 800 -8.94 -13.93 -22.44
C PRO A 800 -10.29 -13.79 -23.16
N PRO A 801 -10.34 -13.44 -24.46
CA PRO A 801 -11.57 -13.62 -25.21
C PRO A 801 -12.10 -15.02 -24.89
N PRO A 802 -13.43 -15.20 -24.73
CA PRO A 802 -14.00 -16.51 -24.40
C PRO A 802 -13.30 -17.52 -25.29
N THR A 803 -12.62 -18.49 -24.66
CA THR A 803 -11.86 -19.50 -25.38
C THR A 803 -12.74 -19.99 -26.52
N PRO A 804 -12.35 -19.81 -27.79
CA PRO A 804 -13.10 -20.36 -28.90
C PRO A 804 -13.36 -21.83 -28.56
N GLU A 805 -14.56 -22.33 -28.86
CA GLU A 805 -15.00 -23.72 -28.58
C GLU A 805 -13.97 -24.77 -29.04
N ASP A 806 -13.06 -24.38 -29.93
CA ASP A 806 -11.97 -25.18 -30.45
C ASP A 806 -10.72 -25.36 -29.59
N VAL A 807 -10.43 -24.65 -28.48
CA VAL A 807 -9.13 -24.88 -27.78
C VAL A 807 -9.04 -26.28 -27.20
N LYS A 808 -10.12 -26.79 -26.60
CA LYS A 808 -10.18 -28.18 -26.10
C LYS A 808 -10.06 -29.19 -27.25
N GLY A 809 -10.67 -28.86 -28.40
CA GLY A 809 -10.55 -29.63 -29.64
C GLY A 809 -9.18 -29.56 -30.30
N LEU A 810 -8.45 -28.44 -30.14
CA LEU A 810 -7.10 -28.22 -30.66
C LEU A 810 -6.09 -28.98 -29.81
N THR A 811 -6.22 -28.95 -28.48
CA THR A 811 -5.36 -29.74 -27.58
C THR A 811 -5.58 -31.24 -27.77
N GLN A 812 -6.81 -31.69 -27.98
CA GLN A 812 -7.08 -33.09 -28.35
C GLN A 812 -6.51 -33.47 -29.71
N ARG A 813 -6.66 -32.61 -30.74
CA ARG A 813 -6.09 -32.84 -32.08
C ARG A 813 -4.56 -32.85 -32.05
N ILE A 814 -3.93 -31.96 -31.30
CA ILE A 814 -2.46 -31.93 -31.11
C ILE A 814 -1.98 -33.14 -30.33
N GLY A 815 -2.69 -33.55 -29.26
CA GLY A 815 -2.38 -34.76 -28.50
C GLY A 815 -2.43 -36.01 -29.37
N ALA A 816 -3.51 -36.19 -30.13
CA ALA A 816 -3.65 -37.31 -31.07
C ALA A 816 -2.61 -37.29 -32.21
N LEU A 817 -2.22 -36.09 -32.67
CA LEU A 817 -1.16 -35.93 -33.67
C LEU A 817 0.20 -36.38 -33.11
N LEU A 818 0.54 -35.94 -31.90
CA LEU A 818 1.80 -36.28 -31.23
C LEU A 818 1.89 -37.78 -30.90
N GLU A 819 0.79 -38.39 -30.47
CA GLU A 819 0.71 -39.84 -30.23
C GLU A 819 0.82 -40.67 -31.51
N SER A 820 0.51 -40.08 -32.68
CA SER A 820 0.62 -40.78 -33.96
C SER A 820 2.06 -40.85 -34.48
N LEU A 821 2.96 -39.99 -34.02
CA LEU A 821 4.33 -39.91 -34.52
C LEU A 821 5.16 -41.12 -34.08
N PRO A 822 6.07 -41.64 -34.94
CA PRO A 822 6.95 -42.74 -34.57
C PRO A 822 7.91 -42.32 -33.44
N HIS A 823 8.49 -43.31 -32.75
CA HIS A 823 9.32 -43.11 -31.54
C HIS A 823 10.60 -42.26 -31.77
N GLN A 824 10.96 -42.00 -33.03
CA GLN A 824 11.98 -41.07 -33.51
C GLN A 824 11.49 -40.41 -34.81
N PRO A 825 10.70 -39.32 -34.73
CA PRO A 825 10.11 -38.67 -35.89
C PRO A 825 11.15 -37.87 -36.68
N THR A 826 11.15 -38.06 -38.00
CA THR A 826 11.92 -37.22 -38.93
C THR A 826 11.19 -35.90 -39.19
N VAL A 827 11.89 -34.91 -39.77
CA VAL A 827 11.25 -33.66 -40.25
C VAL A 827 10.11 -33.98 -41.22
N GLU A 828 10.28 -35.01 -42.06
CA GLU A 828 9.28 -35.45 -43.02
C GLU A 828 8.04 -36.04 -42.34
N ASP A 829 8.19 -36.76 -41.22
CA ASP A 829 7.06 -37.28 -40.43
C ASP A 829 6.19 -36.15 -39.87
N PHE A 830 6.82 -35.04 -39.43
CA PHE A 830 6.10 -33.85 -38.99
C PHE A 830 5.41 -33.13 -40.14
N ILE A 831 6.11 -32.91 -41.26
CA ILE A 831 5.55 -32.21 -42.43
C ILE A 831 4.36 -32.98 -43.00
N THR A 832 4.48 -34.31 -43.15
CA THR A 832 3.44 -35.12 -43.78
C THR A 832 2.17 -35.17 -42.93
N ARG A 833 2.31 -35.15 -41.59
CA ARG A 833 1.19 -35.33 -40.65
C ARG A 833 0.60 -34.02 -40.14
N LEU A 834 1.35 -32.91 -40.17
CA LEU A 834 0.81 -31.60 -39.80
C LEU A 834 -0.24 -31.11 -40.81
N PRO A 835 -1.38 -30.56 -40.34
CA PRO A 835 -2.35 -29.89 -41.19
C PRO A 835 -1.68 -28.78 -42.00
N GLN A 836 -2.04 -28.63 -43.28
CA GLN A 836 -1.45 -27.63 -44.19
C GLN A 836 -1.44 -26.21 -43.61
N SER A 837 -2.45 -25.84 -42.81
CA SER A 837 -2.56 -24.53 -42.15
C SER A 837 -1.55 -24.29 -41.02
N LEU A 838 -0.87 -25.34 -40.55
CA LEU A 838 0.12 -25.30 -39.47
C LEU A 838 1.53 -25.64 -39.95
N ARG A 839 1.71 -25.89 -41.25
CA ARG A 839 3.04 -26.18 -41.81
C ARG A 839 3.84 -24.87 -41.87
N PRO A 840 5.10 -24.86 -41.42
CA PRO A 840 6.02 -23.75 -41.65
C PRO A 840 6.17 -23.47 -43.16
N ALA A 841 6.62 -22.27 -43.54
CA ALA A 841 6.88 -21.97 -44.94
C ALA A 841 8.00 -22.86 -45.49
N GLU A 842 7.93 -23.21 -46.78
CA GLU A 842 8.89 -24.13 -47.43
C GLU A 842 10.34 -23.66 -47.28
N GLU A 843 10.55 -22.34 -47.31
CA GLU A 843 11.87 -21.70 -47.12
C GLU A 843 12.45 -21.97 -45.72
N GLN A 844 11.61 -22.01 -44.68
CA GLN A 844 12.04 -22.31 -43.31
C GLN A 844 12.36 -23.79 -43.11
N ILE A 845 11.61 -24.67 -43.79
CA ILE A 845 11.86 -26.11 -43.79
C ILE A 845 13.21 -26.40 -44.45
N GLU A 846 13.48 -25.75 -45.58
CA GLU A 846 14.73 -25.93 -46.31
C GLU A 846 15.94 -25.37 -45.54
N GLU A 847 15.76 -24.26 -44.80
CA GLU A 847 16.79 -23.71 -43.92
C GLU A 847 17.17 -24.70 -42.80
N VAL A 848 16.18 -25.34 -42.17
CA VAL A 848 16.40 -26.38 -41.15
C VAL A 848 17.11 -27.61 -41.73
N ARG A 849 16.74 -28.05 -42.94
CA ARG A 849 17.46 -29.13 -43.64
C ARG A 849 18.92 -28.77 -43.88
N LEU A 850 19.20 -27.54 -44.32
CA LEU A 850 20.55 -27.06 -44.56
C LEU A 850 21.40 -27.00 -43.27
N TYR A 851 20.79 -26.59 -42.15
CA TYR A 851 21.44 -26.62 -40.85
C TYR A 851 21.71 -28.05 -40.36
N ALA A 852 20.76 -28.98 -40.54
CA ALA A 852 20.93 -30.38 -40.15
C ALA A 852 22.05 -31.06 -40.95
N GLU A 853 22.15 -30.81 -42.26
CA GLU A 853 23.28 -31.27 -43.10
C GLU A 853 24.62 -30.71 -42.61
N ARG A 854 24.69 -29.41 -42.25
CA ARG A 854 25.92 -28.79 -41.71
C ARG A 854 26.38 -29.36 -40.37
N LEU A 855 25.46 -29.92 -39.59
CA LEU A 855 25.73 -30.47 -38.28
C LEU A 855 26.07 -31.97 -38.32
N ARG A 856 25.86 -32.64 -39.46
CA ARG A 856 26.06 -34.08 -39.62
C ARG A 856 27.54 -34.45 -39.46
N GLY A 857 27.84 -35.34 -38.51
CA GLY A 857 29.20 -35.82 -38.23
C GLY A 857 30.01 -34.98 -37.23
N LEU A 858 29.42 -33.96 -36.60
CA LEU A 858 30.05 -33.17 -35.53
C LEU A 858 29.70 -33.74 -34.14
N GLU A 859 30.69 -33.79 -33.24
CA GLU A 859 30.49 -34.22 -31.85
C GLU A 859 29.92 -33.07 -30.98
N ILE A 860 28.75 -33.30 -30.36
CA ILE A 860 28.11 -32.31 -29.49
C ILE A 860 28.79 -32.29 -28.12
N THR A 861 29.56 -31.23 -27.83
CA THR A 861 30.32 -31.10 -26.56
C THR A 861 29.58 -30.29 -25.47
N HIS A 862 28.60 -29.45 -25.84
CA HIS A 862 27.80 -28.67 -24.88
C HIS A 862 26.47 -28.18 -25.51
N VAL A 863 25.37 -28.18 -24.74
CA VAL A 863 24.07 -27.61 -25.14
C VAL A 863 23.59 -26.64 -24.06
N ASN A 864 23.21 -25.41 -24.46
CA ASN A 864 22.76 -24.38 -23.53
C ASN A 864 21.23 -24.20 -23.64
N SER A 865 20.48 -24.58 -22.59
CA SER A 865 19.01 -24.42 -22.57
C SER A 865 18.62 -23.09 -21.94
N THR A 866 17.67 -22.39 -22.57
CA THR A 866 17.04 -21.20 -21.96
C THR A 866 15.79 -21.61 -21.18
N ARG A 867 15.37 -20.74 -20.24
CA ARG A 867 14.33 -20.98 -19.23
C ARG A 867 12.92 -21.30 -19.78
N LEU A 868 12.71 -21.29 -21.10
CA LEU A 868 11.41 -21.56 -21.74
C LEU A 868 11.42 -22.71 -22.77
N GLY A 869 12.52 -23.46 -22.93
CA GLY A 869 12.58 -24.53 -23.94
C GLY A 869 13.42 -25.71 -23.52
N GLY A 870 12.79 -26.73 -22.93
CA GLY A 870 13.40 -28.05 -22.69
C GLY A 870 13.48 -28.92 -23.95
N GLY A 871 12.61 -28.70 -24.94
CA GLY A 871 12.49 -29.60 -26.10
C GLY A 871 13.51 -29.41 -27.23
N VAL A 872 14.26 -28.30 -27.26
CA VAL A 872 15.19 -28.02 -28.40
C VAL A 872 16.38 -28.98 -28.39
N ALA A 873 16.86 -29.40 -27.21
CA ALA A 873 17.96 -30.35 -27.09
C ALA A 873 17.54 -31.77 -27.50
N GLU A 874 16.33 -32.18 -27.14
CA GLU A 874 15.75 -33.48 -27.49
C GLU A 874 15.43 -33.55 -28.99
N ILE A 875 14.90 -32.47 -29.56
CA ILE A 875 14.65 -32.34 -31.00
C ILE A 875 15.96 -32.33 -31.80
N LEU A 876 16.99 -31.59 -31.36
CA LEU A 876 18.30 -31.58 -32.03
C LEU A 876 19.01 -32.94 -31.92
N HIS A 877 18.87 -33.63 -30.79
CA HIS A 877 19.39 -34.99 -30.60
C HIS A 877 18.71 -36.02 -31.53
N TRP A 878 17.47 -35.78 -31.95
CA TRP A 878 16.75 -36.66 -32.88
C TRP A 878 16.96 -36.29 -34.36
N LEU A 879 17.28 -35.03 -34.65
CA LEU A 879 17.44 -34.50 -36.02
C LEU A 879 18.87 -34.59 -36.57
N VAL A 880 19.88 -34.71 -35.71
CA VAL A 880 21.29 -34.84 -36.11
C VAL A 880 21.75 -36.27 -35.76
N PRO A 881 22.07 -37.12 -36.77
CA PRO A 881 22.50 -38.51 -36.54
C PRO A 881 23.80 -38.63 -35.74
#